data_AF-A0A4U1ET40-F1
#
_entry.id   AF-A0A4U1ET40-F1
#
_cell.length_a   1.000
_cell.length_b   1.000
_cell.length_c   1.000
_cell.angle_alpha   90.00
_cell.angle_beta   90.00
_cell.angle_gamma   90.00
#
_symmetry.space_group_name_H-M   'P 1'
#
loop_
_entity.id
_entity.type
_entity.pdbx_description
1 polymer ?
#
loop_
_entity_poly.entity_id
_entity_poly.type
_entity_poly.pdbx_seq_one_letter_code
_entity_poly.pdbx_strand_id
1 'polypeptide(L)'
;TGVIQYFYIEDWQFVNDYRHPVSVKKIFPDPNGTRLVFIDEKSDGYVYCPVNDATYEIPDFSPTIKGVLWENWPMDKGVFIAYDDDKVYTYVFHKDTIQGSKVILAGGTKVPFCHKPLLLYNGELTCQTQSGKINNIYLSTHSFLHSLKDVGLNDRRQMLTQTLMLKRFSDAWEMCKILNDHAAWNELARACLHHMEVEFAIRVYRTIGNVGMVMSLEQIKGIEDYSLLAGHLAMFTNDFNLAQDLYLASSCPIAALEMRRDLQHWDSALQLAKRLAPDQIPFISKEYAIQLEFTGDYVNALAHYEKGITGDNKEHDEVCLAGVAQMSIRMGDIRRGVSLALKHPSRVLKRDCGAILENMKQFSEAAQLYEKGLYYDKAASVYIRCKNWAKVGELLPHVSSPKIHLQYAKAKEADGRYKEAVVAYENAKQWNSVIRIYLDHLNNPEKAVSIVRETQSLDGAKMVARFFLQLGDYGSAIQFLVMSKCNNEAFTLAQQHNKMEIYADIIGSEDTTNEDYQSIALYFEGEKRHFQAGKFFLLCGQYSRALKHLLKCPSSEDNAAIEMAIETVGQAKDELLTSQLIDHLMGESDGMPKDAKYLFRLYMALKQYREAARTAIIIAREEQSAGNYRNAHDVLFSMYAELKSQKIKIPSEMATNLMILHSYILVKIHVKNGDHMKGARMLIRVANNISKFPSHIVPILTSTVIECHRAGLKNSAFSFAAMLMRPEYRNKIDVKYKKKIEAMVRRPDTSETEEATTPCPFCEFLLPECELLCPGCKNNIPYCIATGRHMLKDDWTVCPHCDFPALYSEFKIMLNTESTCPMCSERLNFAQLKKISDCTQYLRTEVEQ
;
A
#
# COMPACT_ATOMS: atom_id res chain seq x y z
N THR A 1 54.62 39.05 53.67
CA THR A 1 53.94 39.15 52.36
C THR A 1 54.97 39.33 51.28
N GLY A 2 54.83 38.61 50.18
CA GLY A 2 55.64 38.77 48.98
C GLY A 2 54.89 39.60 47.95
N VAL A 3 55.61 40.41 47.18
CA VAL A 3 55.02 41.26 46.14
C VAL A 3 55.65 40.90 44.81
N ILE A 4 54.83 40.64 43.80
CA ILE A 4 55.23 40.33 42.43
C ILE A 4 54.69 41.42 41.53
N GLN A 5 55.58 42.12 40.82
CA GLN A 5 55.21 43.24 39.95
C GLN A 5 55.59 42.94 38.50
N TYR A 6 54.65 43.15 37.59
CA TYR A 6 54.89 43.10 36.16
C TYR A 6 55.17 44.50 35.64
N PHE A 7 56.36 44.69 35.08
CA PHE A 7 56.78 45.96 34.49
C PHE A 7 56.78 45.84 32.97
N TYR A 8 56.00 46.68 32.31
CA TYR A 8 55.94 46.75 30.86
C TYR A 8 56.99 47.72 30.34
N ILE A 9 57.94 47.19 29.56
CA ILE A 9 59.13 47.93 29.13
C ILE A 9 58.78 49.02 28.10
N GLU A 10 57.83 48.77 27.19
CA GLU A 10 57.51 49.73 26.11
C GLU A 10 56.91 51.04 26.64
N ASP A 11 55.97 50.95 27.59
CA ASP A 11 55.35 52.13 28.21
C ASP A 11 56.04 52.56 29.53
N TRP A 12 57.10 51.86 29.92
CA TRP A 12 57.86 52.12 31.16
C TRP A 12 56.99 52.21 32.43
N GLN A 13 56.01 51.31 32.57
CA GLN A 13 55.05 51.34 33.69
C GLN A 13 54.79 49.95 34.28
N PHE A 14 54.37 49.91 35.54
CA PHE A 14 53.85 48.69 36.15
C PHE A 14 52.44 48.42 35.62
N VAL A 15 52.21 47.24 35.07
CA VAL A 15 50.92 46.82 34.51
C VAL A 15 50.14 45.90 35.44
N ASN A 16 50.80 45.26 36.41
CA ASN A 16 50.15 44.46 37.43
C ASN A 16 50.99 44.38 38.73
N ASP A 17 50.33 44.33 39.89
CA ASP A 17 50.90 44.18 41.24
C ASP A 17 50.10 43.12 42.01
N TYR A 18 50.74 41.98 42.28
CA TYR A 18 50.16 40.88 43.04
C TYR A 18 50.81 40.72 44.40
N ARG A 19 49.98 40.52 45.43
CA ARG A 19 50.41 40.37 46.83
C ARG A 19 50.10 38.98 47.36
N HIS A 20 51.16 38.21 47.57
CA HIS A 20 51.07 36.89 48.19
C HIS A 20 51.19 37.00 49.73
N PRO A 21 50.38 36.26 50.52
CA PRO A 21 50.46 36.30 51.98
C PRO A 21 51.85 35.98 52.54
N VAL A 22 52.55 35.02 51.93
CA VAL A 22 53.92 34.59 52.29
C VAL A 22 54.94 35.34 51.42
N SER A 23 56.15 35.57 51.93
CA SER A 23 57.25 36.15 51.12
C SER A 23 57.67 35.21 49.98
N VAL A 24 58.03 35.79 48.84
CA VAL A 24 58.45 35.06 47.64
C VAL A 24 59.96 34.87 47.65
N LYS A 25 60.42 33.63 47.51
CA LYS A 25 61.83 33.23 47.55
C LYS A 25 62.47 33.21 46.17
N LYS A 26 61.76 32.72 45.15
CA LYS A 26 62.22 32.61 43.76
C LYS A 26 61.06 32.80 42.77
N ILE A 27 61.36 33.32 41.58
CA ILE A 27 60.41 33.47 40.46
C ILE A 27 61.01 32.94 39.16
N PHE A 28 60.15 32.38 38.30
CA PHE A 28 60.50 31.75 37.04
C PHE A 28 59.43 32.10 35.98
N PRO A 29 59.63 33.14 35.17
CA PRO A 29 58.67 33.54 34.14
C PRO A 29 58.68 32.58 32.95
N ASP A 30 57.53 32.43 32.29
CA ASP A 30 57.44 31.73 31.00
C ASP A 30 58.11 32.56 29.88
N PRO A 31 58.47 31.95 28.73
CA PRO A 31 59.21 32.64 27.67
C PRO A 31 58.46 33.86 27.10
N ASN A 32 57.13 33.88 27.19
CA ASN A 32 56.31 34.99 26.72
C ASN A 32 56.06 36.06 27.80
N GLY A 33 56.48 35.83 29.04
CA GLY A 33 56.20 36.71 30.17
C GLY A 33 54.71 36.88 30.48
N THR A 34 53.87 35.93 30.05
CA THR A 34 52.42 35.95 30.29
C THR A 34 52.03 35.24 31.57
N ARG A 35 52.92 34.41 32.12
CA ARG A 35 52.74 33.61 33.34
C ARG A 35 54.08 33.46 34.05
N LEU A 36 54.06 33.13 35.33
CA LEU A 36 55.28 32.74 36.05
C LEU A 36 55.00 31.66 37.08
N VAL A 37 56.04 30.90 37.43
CA VAL A 37 56.05 30.10 38.65
C VAL A 37 56.79 30.86 39.72
N PHE A 38 56.25 30.93 40.94
CA PHE A 38 56.99 31.41 42.10
C PHE A 38 57.01 30.37 43.20
N ILE A 39 58.07 30.40 44.01
CA ILE A 39 58.23 29.57 45.20
C ILE A 39 58.25 30.51 46.40
N ASP A 40 57.41 30.25 47.38
CA ASP A 40 57.34 31.05 48.60
C ASP A 40 58.39 30.61 49.65
N GLU A 41 58.45 31.31 50.79
CA GLU A 41 59.36 30.93 51.89
C GLU A 41 58.99 29.62 52.60
N LYS A 42 57.76 29.13 52.44
CA LYS A 42 57.37 27.81 52.93
C LYS A 42 57.82 26.68 51.99
N SER A 43 58.40 27.05 50.85
CA SER A 43 58.79 26.15 49.76
C SER A 43 57.59 25.58 48.99
N ASP A 44 56.43 26.24 49.07
CA ASP A 44 55.26 25.93 48.27
C ASP A 44 55.38 26.60 46.90
N GLY A 45 54.97 25.88 45.85
CA GLY A 45 55.06 26.33 44.46
C GLY A 45 53.71 26.79 43.91
N TYR A 46 53.69 27.90 43.18
CA TYR A 46 52.47 28.44 42.59
C TYR A 46 52.69 28.89 41.15
N VAL A 47 51.72 28.64 40.28
CA VAL A 47 51.61 29.28 38.96
C VAL A 47 50.76 30.54 39.09
N TYR A 48 51.31 31.68 38.70
CA TYR A 48 50.61 32.96 38.70
C TYR A 48 50.28 33.41 37.26
N CYS A 49 49.02 33.79 37.06
CA CYS A 49 48.49 34.32 35.82
C CYS A 49 48.13 35.81 35.99
N PRO A 50 49.00 36.75 35.55
CA PRO A 50 48.75 38.18 35.68
C PRO A 50 47.54 38.71 34.87
N VAL A 51 47.03 37.94 33.91
CA VAL A 51 45.89 38.38 33.06
C VAL A 51 44.57 38.37 33.83
N ASN A 52 44.38 37.41 34.74
CA ASN A 52 43.17 37.26 35.55
C ASN A 52 43.46 37.36 37.06
N ASP A 53 44.66 37.80 37.42
CA ASP A 53 45.15 37.93 38.80
C ASP A 53 44.96 36.66 39.66
N ALA A 54 45.05 35.48 39.02
CA ALA A 54 44.79 34.20 39.66
C ALA A 54 46.09 33.43 39.95
N THR A 55 46.12 32.77 41.11
CA THR A 55 47.20 31.84 41.49
C THR A 55 46.70 30.42 41.65
N TYR A 56 47.48 29.48 41.13
CA TYR A 56 47.21 28.05 41.18
C TYR A 56 48.34 27.34 41.90
N GLU A 57 48.00 26.65 42.99
CA GLU A 57 48.97 25.83 43.73
C GLU A 57 49.44 24.65 42.87
N ILE A 58 50.73 24.36 42.94
CA ILE A 58 51.33 23.24 42.22
C ILE A 58 51.20 21.99 43.10
N PRO A 59 50.47 20.96 42.65
CA PRO A 59 50.28 19.75 43.45
C PRO A 59 51.59 19.00 43.63
N ASP A 60 51.75 18.33 44.77
CA ASP A 60 52.90 17.46 45.08
C ASP A 60 54.28 18.14 44.94
N PHE A 61 54.34 19.45 45.21
CA PHE A 61 55.57 20.24 45.06
C PHE A 61 56.55 19.96 46.21
N SER A 62 57.70 19.34 45.88
CA SER A 62 58.72 19.00 46.88
C SER A 62 59.47 20.23 47.40
N PRO A 63 59.72 20.36 48.72
CA PRO A 63 60.48 21.48 49.28
C PRO A 63 61.97 21.48 48.86
N THR A 64 62.45 20.38 48.29
CA THR A 64 63.84 20.23 47.81
C THR A 64 64.07 20.84 46.41
N ILE A 65 63.00 21.27 45.72
CA ILE A 65 63.09 21.81 44.36
C ILE A 65 64.02 23.02 44.29
N LYS A 66 65.01 22.95 43.40
CA LYS A 66 66.05 23.97 43.24
C LYS A 66 65.69 25.05 42.24
N GLY A 67 64.93 24.68 41.19
CA GLY A 67 64.51 25.62 40.16
C GLY A 67 63.41 25.06 39.27
N VAL A 68 62.89 25.94 38.41
CA VAL A 68 61.84 25.64 37.43
C VAL A 68 62.30 26.10 36.05
N LEU A 69 61.99 25.31 35.02
CA LEU A 69 62.21 25.68 33.62
C LEU A 69 60.91 25.48 32.85
N TRP A 70 60.51 26.49 32.09
CA TRP A 70 59.40 26.40 31.16
C TRP A 70 59.83 25.76 29.85
N GLU A 71 58.89 25.06 29.21
CA GLU A 71 59.05 24.54 27.85
C GLU A 71 59.11 25.69 26.84
N ASN A 72 60.09 25.66 25.94
CA ASN A 72 60.31 26.68 24.92
C ASN A 72 59.73 26.29 23.55
N TRP A 73 59.28 25.04 23.40
CA TRP A 73 58.61 24.59 22.19
C TRP A 73 57.26 25.32 22.00
N PRO A 74 57.02 25.99 20.86
CA PRO A 74 55.84 26.84 20.67
C PRO A 74 54.48 26.14 20.82
N MET A 75 54.43 24.82 20.62
CA MET A 75 53.18 24.04 20.70
C MET A 75 52.82 23.63 22.14
N ASP A 76 53.78 23.65 23.07
CA ASP A 76 53.61 23.13 24.43
C ASP A 76 53.49 24.26 25.46
N LYS A 77 52.58 25.19 25.18
CA LYS A 77 52.34 26.33 26.06
C LYS A 77 51.76 25.87 27.38
N GLY A 78 52.41 26.23 28.49
CA GLY A 78 51.96 25.88 29.84
C GLY A 78 52.61 24.63 30.42
N VAL A 79 53.52 23.97 29.70
CA VAL A 79 54.34 22.88 30.24
C VAL A 79 55.59 23.47 30.91
N PHE A 80 55.90 22.99 32.10
CA PHE A 80 57.14 23.34 32.80
C PHE A 80 57.65 22.16 33.61
N ILE A 81 58.91 22.22 34.00
CA ILE A 81 59.52 21.26 34.88
C ILE A 81 59.99 21.92 36.16
N ALA A 82 59.84 21.22 37.28
CA ALA A 82 60.50 21.56 38.54
C ALA A 82 61.54 20.50 38.85
N TYR A 83 62.77 20.91 39.18
CA TYR A 83 63.88 19.96 39.31
C TYR A 83 64.59 20.07 40.65
N ASP A 84 65.13 18.93 41.08
CA ASP A 84 66.02 18.76 42.22
C ASP A 84 67.34 18.13 41.75
N ASP A 85 68.18 17.60 42.66
CA ASP A 85 69.51 17.08 42.35
C ASP A 85 69.54 15.82 41.49
N ASP A 86 68.50 14.97 41.58
CA ASP A 86 68.45 13.66 40.92
C ASP A 86 67.14 13.40 40.15
N LYS A 87 66.19 14.34 40.20
CA LYS A 87 64.84 14.19 39.63
C LYS A 87 64.30 15.48 39.04
N VAL A 88 63.48 15.30 38.01
CA VAL A 88 62.73 16.36 37.34
C VAL A 88 61.26 15.95 37.30
N TYR A 89 60.38 16.84 37.73
CA TYR A 89 58.93 16.68 37.71
C TYR A 89 58.34 17.54 36.62
N THR A 90 57.61 16.94 35.68
CA THR A 90 56.92 17.65 34.60
C THR A 90 55.51 18.02 35.06
N TYR A 91 55.19 19.30 35.00
CA TYR A 91 53.88 19.85 35.28
C TYR A 91 53.27 20.45 34.03
N VAL A 92 51.94 20.45 33.98
CA VAL A 92 51.17 21.07 32.90
C VAL A 92 50.15 21.99 33.52
N PHE A 93 50.17 23.26 33.11
CA PHE A 93 49.13 24.22 33.44
C PHE A 93 48.02 24.14 32.38
N HIS A 94 46.92 23.47 32.74
CA HIS A 94 45.71 23.42 31.93
C HIS A 94 44.93 24.71 32.15
N LYS A 95 45.12 25.67 31.23
CA LYS A 95 44.45 26.98 31.29
C LYS A 95 42.93 26.86 31.14
N ASP A 96 42.47 26.20 30.09
CA ASP A 96 41.05 26.13 29.75
C ASP A 96 40.60 24.66 29.86
N THR A 97 39.79 24.35 30.88
CA THR A 97 39.12 23.05 31.04
C THR A 97 37.69 23.22 31.49
N ILE A 98 36.85 22.20 31.39
CA ILE A 98 35.46 22.27 31.90
C ILE A 98 35.40 22.61 33.41
N GLN A 99 36.43 22.26 34.18
CA GLN A 99 36.49 22.45 35.65
C GLN A 99 37.21 23.74 36.08
N GLY A 100 37.62 24.59 35.14
CA GLY A 100 38.50 25.73 35.43
C GLY A 100 39.98 25.44 35.19
N SER A 101 40.81 26.46 35.36
CA SER A 101 42.26 26.34 35.22
C SER A 101 42.87 25.56 36.38
N LYS A 102 43.82 24.65 36.10
CA LYS A 102 44.53 23.88 37.12
C LYS A 102 45.94 23.48 36.69
N VAL A 103 46.80 23.22 37.67
CA VAL A 103 48.11 22.61 37.46
C VAL A 103 48.02 21.13 37.75
N ILE A 104 48.56 20.29 36.86
CA ILE A 104 48.64 18.84 37.07
C ILE A 104 50.10 18.36 37.00
N LEU A 105 50.42 17.35 37.79
CA LEU A 105 51.69 16.61 37.68
C LEU A 105 51.56 15.55 36.57
N ALA A 106 52.31 15.69 35.48
CA ALA A 106 52.30 14.75 34.36
C ALA A 106 53.24 13.56 34.57
N GLY A 107 54.31 13.73 35.35
CA GLY A 107 55.22 12.62 35.69
C GLY A 107 56.60 13.06 36.14
N GLY A 108 57.43 12.09 36.53
CA GLY A 108 58.81 12.30 36.97
C GLY A 108 59.84 11.61 36.08
N THR A 109 60.97 12.28 35.84
CA THR A 109 62.13 11.75 35.13
C THR A 109 63.34 11.76 36.07
N LYS A 110 64.05 10.63 36.18
CA LYS A 110 65.32 10.57 36.92
C LYS A 110 66.42 11.19 36.07
N VAL A 111 67.22 12.07 36.68
CA VAL A 111 68.33 12.75 36.03
C VAL A 111 69.62 12.39 36.78
N PRO A 112 70.76 12.21 36.09
CA PRO A 112 72.02 11.94 36.77
C PRO A 112 72.37 13.03 37.80
N PHE A 113 72.87 12.60 38.96
CA PHE A 113 73.14 13.48 40.08
C PHE A 113 74.04 14.68 39.70
N CYS A 114 73.66 15.87 40.14
CA CYS A 114 74.36 17.14 39.87
C CYS A 114 74.44 17.55 38.39
N HIS A 115 73.56 17.05 37.52
CA HIS A 115 73.34 17.64 36.20
C HIS A 115 72.42 18.85 36.35
N LYS A 116 72.87 20.05 35.94
CA LYS A 116 72.07 21.28 36.06
C LYS A 116 71.23 21.50 34.80
N PRO A 117 69.90 21.52 34.88
CA PRO A 117 69.04 21.86 33.74
C PRO A 117 69.29 23.28 33.22
N LEU A 118 69.40 23.42 31.90
CA LEU A 118 69.63 24.71 31.23
C LEU A 118 68.49 25.11 30.30
N LEU A 119 68.02 24.17 29.47
CA LEU A 119 67.00 24.42 28.46
C LEU A 119 66.09 23.19 28.35
N LEU A 120 64.78 23.44 28.32
CA LEU A 120 63.78 22.46 27.94
C LEU A 120 63.22 22.84 26.57
N TYR A 121 63.35 21.93 25.60
CA TYR A 121 62.85 22.11 24.24
C TYR A 121 62.25 20.82 23.69
N ASN A 122 60.94 20.83 23.43
CA ASN A 122 60.18 19.71 22.88
C ASN A 122 60.42 18.39 23.66
N GLY A 123 60.40 18.44 24.99
CA GLY A 123 60.65 17.29 25.85
C GLY A 123 62.11 16.84 25.96
N GLU A 124 63.04 17.48 25.25
CA GLU A 124 64.48 17.29 25.40
C GLU A 124 65.03 18.28 26.44
N LEU A 125 65.57 17.75 27.53
CA LEU A 125 66.18 18.51 28.60
C LEU A 125 67.70 18.58 28.41
N THR A 126 68.18 19.76 28.06
CA THR A 126 69.60 20.06 27.96
C THR A 126 70.15 20.39 29.35
N CYS A 127 71.07 19.56 29.85
CA CYS A 127 71.71 19.72 31.14
C CYS A 127 73.21 20.00 31.02
N GLN A 128 73.75 20.83 31.90
CA GLN A 128 75.18 20.97 32.11
C GLN A 128 75.67 19.86 33.05
N THR A 129 76.69 19.12 32.64
CA THR A 129 77.38 18.13 33.48
C THR A 129 78.37 18.83 34.42
N GLN A 130 78.85 18.11 35.44
CA GLN A 130 79.89 18.62 36.36
C GLN A 130 81.19 19.03 35.64
N SER A 131 81.49 18.43 34.47
CA SER A 131 82.66 18.77 33.66
C SER A 131 82.45 20.00 32.76
N GLY A 132 81.31 20.68 32.87
CA GLY A 132 80.96 21.85 32.07
C GLY A 132 80.47 21.52 30.66
N LYS A 133 80.43 20.24 30.26
CA LYS A 133 79.86 19.79 28.98
C LYS A 133 78.34 19.78 29.05
N ILE A 134 77.71 19.77 27.88
CA ILE A 134 76.26 19.67 27.74
C ILE A 134 75.88 18.22 27.43
N ASN A 135 74.81 17.73 28.06
CA ASN A 135 74.19 16.44 27.77
C ASN A 135 72.67 16.61 27.66
N ASN A 136 72.05 15.87 26.73
CA ASN A 136 70.60 15.92 26.52
C ASN A 136 69.93 14.68 27.10
N ILE A 137 68.81 14.88 27.77
CA ILE A 137 68.00 13.83 28.40
C ILE A 137 66.55 14.02 27.97
N TYR A 138 65.94 12.98 27.42
CA TYR A 138 64.51 13.03 27.09
C TYR A 138 63.67 12.77 28.34
N LEU A 139 62.65 13.59 28.53
CA LEU A 139 61.70 13.42 29.63
C LEU A 139 60.88 12.14 29.43
N SER A 140 60.64 11.38 30.51
CA SER A 140 59.82 10.17 30.50
C SER A 140 58.38 10.43 30.06
N THR A 141 57.90 11.66 30.26
CA THR A 141 56.59 12.16 29.83
C THR A 141 56.47 12.37 28.33
N HIS A 142 57.59 12.40 27.59
CA HIS A 142 57.66 12.66 26.15
C HIS A 142 58.09 11.43 25.35
N SER A 143 57.83 10.24 25.88
CA SER A 143 58.31 8.98 25.30
C SER A 143 57.80 8.73 23.88
N PHE A 144 56.65 9.32 23.52
CA PHE A 144 56.04 9.25 22.19
C PHE A 144 56.86 9.93 21.08
N LEU A 145 57.88 10.73 21.42
CA LEU A 145 58.79 11.33 20.44
C LEU A 145 59.88 10.37 19.93
N HIS A 146 60.05 9.22 20.58
CA HIS A 146 61.02 8.20 20.17
C HIS A 146 60.48 7.26 19.07
N SER A 147 61.40 6.53 18.42
CA SER A 147 61.06 5.62 17.31
C SER A 147 60.04 4.55 17.72
N LEU A 148 58.90 4.55 17.01
CA LEU A 148 57.74 3.68 17.25
C LEU A 148 57.93 2.21 16.80
N LYS A 149 59.09 1.87 16.22
CA LYS A 149 59.30 0.60 15.50
C LYS A 149 59.32 -0.65 16.39
N ASP A 150 59.65 -0.53 17.68
CA ASP A 150 59.84 -1.68 18.60
C ASP A 150 59.00 -1.60 19.89
N VAL A 151 57.94 -0.78 19.92
CA VAL A 151 57.18 -0.48 21.14
C VAL A 151 55.92 -1.36 21.26
N GLY A 152 55.73 -2.00 22.42
CA GLY A 152 54.59 -2.87 22.72
C GLY A 152 53.25 -2.12 22.88
N LEU A 153 52.13 -2.84 22.89
CA LEU A 153 50.78 -2.24 22.93
C LEU A 153 50.49 -1.43 24.21
N ASN A 154 50.98 -1.89 25.37
CA ASN A 154 50.79 -1.18 26.65
C ASN A 154 51.54 0.15 26.68
N ASP A 155 52.78 0.16 26.18
CA ASP A 155 53.61 1.36 26.09
C ASP A 155 52.99 2.37 25.13
N ARG A 156 52.35 1.93 24.03
CA ARG A 156 51.61 2.81 23.11
C ARG A 156 50.38 3.47 23.76
N ARG A 157 49.68 2.78 24.66
CA ARG A 157 48.57 3.37 25.42
C ARG A 157 49.06 4.37 26.47
N GLN A 158 50.20 4.08 27.10
CA GLN A 158 50.87 5.03 27.97
C GLN A 158 51.30 6.29 27.21
N MET A 159 51.87 6.13 26.01
CA MET A 159 52.19 7.24 25.10
C MET A 159 50.97 8.07 24.73
N LEU A 160 49.83 7.43 24.40
CA LEU A 160 48.57 8.14 24.17
C LEU A 160 48.19 8.97 25.40
N THR A 161 48.18 8.37 26.59
CA THR A 161 47.86 9.07 27.84
C THR A 161 48.77 10.28 28.07
N GLN A 162 50.07 10.14 27.80
CA GLN A 162 51.04 11.24 27.88
C GLN A 162 50.71 12.38 26.90
N THR A 163 50.43 12.05 25.62
CA THR A 163 50.06 13.07 24.62
C THR A 163 48.77 13.81 24.99
N LEU A 164 47.78 13.11 25.57
CA LEU A 164 46.54 13.72 26.04
C LEU A 164 46.78 14.66 27.22
N MET A 165 47.57 14.25 28.22
CA MET A 165 47.91 15.08 29.38
C MET A 165 48.68 16.35 28.99
N LEU A 166 49.60 16.24 28.02
CA LEU A 166 50.39 17.35 27.49
C LEU A 166 49.62 18.23 26.49
N LYS A 167 48.35 17.94 26.21
CA LYS A 167 47.52 18.65 25.22
C LYS A 167 48.07 18.58 23.78
N ARG A 168 48.87 17.56 23.46
CA ARG A 168 49.42 17.32 22.12
C ARG A 168 48.44 16.51 21.28
N PHE A 169 47.29 17.11 20.94
CA PHE A 169 46.21 16.41 20.26
C PHE A 169 46.56 15.93 18.84
N SER A 170 47.46 16.62 18.14
CA SER A 170 47.99 16.16 16.86
C SER A 170 48.80 14.87 16.99
N ASP A 171 49.63 14.76 18.02
CA ASP A 171 50.43 13.55 18.27
C ASP A 171 49.51 12.42 18.78
N ALA A 172 48.55 12.75 19.65
CA ALA A 172 47.53 11.82 20.11
C ALA A 172 46.71 11.23 18.95
N TRP A 173 46.39 12.04 17.92
CA TRP A 173 45.70 11.58 16.72
C TRP A 173 46.51 10.53 15.95
N GLU A 174 47.81 10.76 15.75
CA GLU A 174 48.68 9.77 15.11
C GLU A 174 48.81 8.51 15.98
N MET A 175 48.86 8.65 17.31
CA MET A 175 48.82 7.50 18.22
C MET A 175 47.51 6.72 18.12
N CYS A 176 46.36 7.38 18.01
CA CYS A 176 45.08 6.72 17.79
C CYS A 176 45.03 5.97 16.45
N LYS A 177 45.62 6.52 15.37
CA LYS A 177 45.76 5.81 14.09
C LYS A 177 46.62 4.55 14.21
N ILE A 178 47.72 4.62 14.95
CA ILE A 178 48.64 3.50 15.16
C ILE A 178 47.99 2.41 16.00
N LEU A 179 47.26 2.80 17.06
CA LEU A 179 46.54 1.88 17.94
C LEU A 179 45.33 1.24 17.22
N ASN A 180 44.69 1.99 16.32
CA ASN A 180 43.57 1.56 15.49
C ASN A 180 42.42 0.90 16.28
N ASP A 181 42.14 1.39 17.49
CA ASP A 181 41.01 0.93 18.31
C ASP A 181 40.06 2.09 18.67
N HIS A 182 38.78 1.75 18.84
CA HIS A 182 37.73 2.74 19.11
C HIS A 182 37.85 3.34 20.53
N ALA A 183 38.50 2.62 21.45
CA ALA A 183 38.72 3.09 22.81
C ALA A 183 39.67 4.30 22.85
N ALA A 184 40.81 4.23 22.14
CA ALA A 184 41.76 5.32 22.02
C ALA A 184 41.13 6.57 21.40
N TRP A 185 40.35 6.40 20.32
CA TRP A 185 39.64 7.52 19.70
C TRP A 185 38.64 8.18 20.65
N ASN A 186 37.90 7.39 21.44
CA ASN A 186 36.99 7.92 22.46
C ASN A 186 37.72 8.64 23.60
N GLU A 187 38.90 8.16 24.01
CA GLU A 187 39.74 8.83 25.02
C GLU A 187 40.23 10.19 24.50
N LEU A 188 40.71 10.25 23.25
CA LEU A 188 41.07 11.50 22.59
C LEU A 188 39.87 12.45 22.51
N ALA A 189 38.69 11.95 22.12
CA ALA A 189 37.48 12.75 22.03
C ALA A 189 37.09 13.36 23.39
N ARG A 190 37.08 12.54 24.46
CA ARG A 190 36.79 13.00 25.83
C ARG A 190 37.82 14.02 26.33
N ALA A 191 39.10 13.81 26.04
CA ALA A 191 40.14 14.78 26.39
C ALA A 191 39.93 16.11 25.68
N CYS A 192 39.55 16.11 24.39
CA CYS A 192 39.24 17.33 23.66
C CYS A 192 38.05 18.08 24.29
N LEU A 193 36.98 17.38 24.68
CA LEU A 193 35.85 17.99 25.39
C LEU A 193 36.30 18.60 26.73
N HIS A 194 37.05 17.84 27.53
CA HIS A 194 37.56 18.29 28.82
C HIS A 194 38.42 19.56 28.70
N HIS A 195 39.23 19.65 27.64
CA HIS A 195 40.08 20.81 27.34
C HIS A 195 39.39 21.90 26.50
N MET A 196 38.07 21.79 26.29
CA MET A 196 37.27 22.74 25.53
C MET A 196 37.76 22.96 24.08
N GLU A 197 38.44 21.98 23.50
CA GLU A 197 38.91 21.99 22.11
C GLU A 197 37.80 21.52 21.16
N VAL A 198 36.76 22.34 21.00
CA VAL A 198 35.54 22.00 20.24
C VAL A 198 35.86 21.63 18.79
N GLU A 199 36.69 22.41 18.09
CA GLU A 199 37.00 22.16 16.68
C GLU A 199 37.74 20.83 16.48
N PHE A 200 38.67 20.50 17.39
CA PHE A 200 39.39 19.23 17.34
C PHE A 200 38.47 18.07 17.72
N ALA A 201 37.61 18.24 18.73
CA ALA A 201 36.60 17.25 19.11
C ALA A 201 35.66 16.92 17.94
N ILE A 202 35.20 17.92 17.18
CA ILE A 202 34.38 17.72 15.96
C ILE A 202 35.12 16.82 14.97
N ARG A 203 36.39 17.10 14.70
CA ARG A 203 37.21 16.26 13.78
C ARG A 203 37.33 14.83 14.28
N VAL A 204 37.56 14.63 15.57
CA VAL A 204 37.66 13.29 16.19
C VAL A 204 36.34 12.54 16.10
N TYR A 205 35.22 13.16 16.49
CA TYR A 205 33.90 12.50 16.42
C TYR A 205 33.44 12.22 14.98
N ARG A 206 33.86 13.03 14.00
CA ARG A 206 33.69 12.71 12.56
C ARG A 206 34.43 11.44 12.17
N THR A 207 35.67 11.26 12.64
CA THR A 207 36.46 10.04 12.38
C THR A 207 35.90 8.82 13.11
N ILE A 208 35.35 9.00 14.30
CA ILE A 208 34.65 7.93 15.05
C ILE A 208 33.32 7.54 14.37
N GLY A 209 32.71 8.44 13.60
CA GLY A 209 31.39 8.23 13.00
C GLY A 209 30.21 8.57 13.93
N ASN A 210 30.45 9.31 15.02
CA ASN A 210 29.38 9.76 15.92
C ASN A 210 28.75 11.06 15.40
N VAL A 211 27.83 10.93 14.45
CA VAL A 211 27.17 12.07 13.79
C VAL A 211 26.39 12.94 14.77
N GLY A 212 25.74 12.33 15.78
CA GLY A 212 24.98 13.07 16.79
C GLY A 212 25.86 14.03 17.57
N MET A 213 27.00 13.57 18.07
CA MET A 213 27.97 14.43 18.77
C MET A 213 28.54 15.53 17.87
N VAL A 214 28.78 15.24 16.59
CA VAL A 214 29.24 16.26 15.62
C VAL A 214 28.20 17.36 15.47
N MET A 215 26.92 17.03 15.33
CA MET A 215 25.85 18.02 15.22
C MET A 215 25.73 18.87 16.49
N SER A 216 25.76 18.25 17.66
CA SER A 216 25.68 18.97 18.94
C SER A 216 26.88 19.89 19.17
N LEU A 217 28.09 19.47 18.80
CA LEU A 217 29.30 20.29 18.92
C LEU A 217 29.32 21.45 17.91
N GLU A 218 28.81 21.25 16.70
CA GLU A 218 28.68 22.33 15.71
C GLU A 218 27.67 23.40 16.17
N GLN A 219 26.63 23.04 16.93
CA GLN A 219 25.66 24.01 17.47
C GLN A 219 26.26 24.95 18.52
N ILE A 220 27.21 24.46 19.31
CA ILE A 220 27.89 25.26 20.34
C ILE A 220 29.19 25.91 19.82
N LYS A 221 29.54 25.65 18.56
CA LYS A 221 30.70 26.24 17.92
C LYS A 221 30.51 27.75 17.80
N GLY A 222 31.39 28.52 18.45
CA GLY A 222 31.34 29.99 18.44
C GLY A 222 30.73 30.62 19.68
N ILE A 223 30.34 29.83 20.70
CA ILE A 223 30.01 30.37 22.02
C ILE A 223 31.29 30.93 22.67
N GLU A 224 31.31 32.23 22.93
CA GLU A 224 32.44 32.91 23.59
C GLU A 224 32.36 32.87 25.12
N ASP A 225 31.14 32.77 25.68
CA ASP A 225 30.94 32.64 27.13
C ASP A 225 31.50 31.30 27.62
N TYR A 226 32.58 31.39 28.39
CA TYR A 226 33.29 30.25 28.95
C TYR A 226 32.37 29.33 29.77
N SER A 227 31.54 29.89 30.65
CA SER A 227 30.68 29.10 31.55
C SER A 227 29.56 28.43 30.77
N LEU A 228 29.00 29.09 29.76
CA LEU A 228 27.98 28.49 28.89
C LEU A 228 28.57 27.34 28.06
N LEU A 229 29.73 27.57 27.44
CA LEU A 229 30.41 26.55 26.64
C LEU A 229 30.84 25.36 27.51
N ALA A 230 31.45 25.61 28.66
CA ALA A 230 31.82 24.58 29.62
C ALA A 230 30.59 23.81 30.12
N GLY A 231 29.45 24.48 30.34
CA GLY A 231 28.19 23.83 30.72
C GLY A 231 27.70 22.82 29.68
N HIS A 232 27.69 23.20 28.40
CA HIS A 232 27.35 22.28 27.30
C HIS A 232 28.34 21.11 27.18
N LEU A 233 29.64 21.37 27.32
CA LEU A 233 30.66 20.32 27.27
C LEU A 233 30.58 19.38 28.48
N ALA A 234 30.29 19.90 29.68
CA ALA A 234 30.05 19.12 30.89
C ALA A 234 28.86 18.17 30.70
N MET A 235 27.77 18.68 30.11
CA MET A 235 26.59 17.89 29.74
C MET A 235 26.96 16.75 28.79
N PHE A 236 27.78 16.99 27.77
CA PHE A 236 28.26 15.93 26.87
C PHE A 236 29.16 14.89 27.54
N THR A 237 29.85 15.27 28.62
CA THR A 237 30.62 14.33 29.46
C THR A 237 29.80 13.64 30.55
N ASN A 238 28.48 13.88 30.59
CA ASN A 238 27.53 13.38 31.60
C ASN A 238 27.76 13.90 33.03
N ASP A 239 28.48 15.01 33.20
CA ASP A 239 28.63 15.67 34.51
C ASP A 239 27.54 16.75 34.67
N PHE A 240 26.32 16.29 34.93
CA PHE A 240 25.14 17.17 34.95
C PHE A 240 25.10 18.14 36.14
N ASN A 241 25.82 17.84 37.23
CA ASN A 241 25.87 18.74 38.37
C ASN A 241 26.81 19.90 38.06
N LEU A 242 28.00 19.60 37.53
CA LEU A 242 28.91 20.64 37.04
C LEU A 242 28.27 21.46 35.93
N ALA A 243 27.59 20.82 34.97
CA ALA A 243 26.86 21.51 33.92
C ALA A 243 25.81 22.49 34.47
N GLN A 244 25.06 22.09 35.50
CA GLN A 244 24.07 22.96 36.14
C GLN A 244 24.73 24.19 36.76
N ASP A 245 25.80 24.00 37.55
CA ASP A 245 26.49 25.10 38.22
C ASP A 245 27.11 26.06 37.20
N LEU A 246 27.67 25.53 36.12
CA LEU A 246 28.22 26.30 35.00
C LEU A 246 27.15 27.07 34.24
N TYR A 247 25.99 26.46 33.92
CA TYR A 247 24.88 27.18 33.30
C TYR A 247 24.36 28.30 34.21
N LEU A 248 24.20 28.04 35.50
CA LEU A 248 23.75 29.06 36.47
C LEU A 248 24.73 30.23 36.59
N ALA A 249 26.03 29.99 36.42
CA ALA A 249 27.06 31.02 36.40
C ALA A 249 27.22 31.73 35.04
N SER A 250 26.56 31.23 33.99
CA SER A 250 26.68 31.74 32.62
C SER A 250 25.69 32.87 32.31
N SER A 251 25.81 33.44 31.11
CA SER A 251 24.83 34.36 30.53
C SER A 251 23.43 33.76 30.31
N CYS A 252 23.29 32.43 30.29
CA CYS A 252 22.02 31.74 30.05
C CYS A 252 21.70 30.69 31.14
N PRO A 253 21.27 31.12 32.34
CA PRO A 253 20.95 30.20 33.44
C PRO A 253 19.75 29.29 33.17
N ILE A 254 18.89 29.62 32.20
CA ILE A 254 17.70 28.82 31.86
C ILE A 254 18.07 27.47 31.23
N ALA A 255 19.25 27.36 30.61
CA ALA A 255 19.77 26.10 30.06
C ALA A 255 19.90 25.02 31.16
N ALA A 256 20.13 25.42 32.42
CA ALA A 256 20.13 24.51 33.56
C ALA A 256 18.75 23.87 33.78
N LEU A 257 17.68 24.65 33.64
CA LEU A 257 16.31 24.17 33.77
C LEU A 257 15.95 23.22 32.64
N GLU A 258 16.24 23.62 31.39
CA GLU A 258 15.97 22.82 30.19
C GLU A 258 16.68 21.47 30.28
N MET A 259 17.98 21.47 30.60
CA MET A 259 18.75 20.25 30.81
C MET A 259 18.11 19.34 31.88
N ARG A 260 17.72 19.88 33.04
CA ARG A 260 17.12 19.06 34.11
C ARG A 260 15.74 18.52 33.72
N ARG A 261 14.96 19.27 32.95
CA ARG A 261 13.67 18.81 32.41
C ARG A 261 13.88 17.69 31.39
N ASP A 262 14.83 17.83 30.47
CA ASP A 262 15.14 16.84 29.43
C ASP A 262 15.66 15.52 30.03
N LEU A 263 16.44 15.61 31.12
CA LEU A 263 16.88 14.46 31.92
C LEU A 263 15.77 13.87 32.81
N GLN A 264 14.57 14.45 32.80
CA GLN A 264 13.44 14.05 33.65
C GLN A 264 13.75 14.12 35.16
N HIS A 265 14.67 15.00 35.55
CA HIS A 265 14.97 15.28 36.96
C HIS A 265 13.97 16.30 37.52
N TRP A 266 12.70 15.89 37.62
CA TRP A 266 11.55 16.78 37.85
C TRP A 266 11.65 17.63 39.10
N ASP A 267 12.13 17.10 40.23
CA ASP A 267 12.26 17.87 41.46
C ASP A 267 13.27 19.02 41.31
N SER A 268 14.43 18.73 40.73
CA SER A 268 15.46 19.74 40.44
C SER A 268 14.95 20.74 39.40
N ALA A 269 14.26 20.27 38.35
CA ALA A 269 13.65 21.14 37.35
C ALA A 269 12.60 22.08 37.96
N LEU A 270 11.72 21.59 38.83
CA LEU A 270 10.73 22.42 39.52
C LEU A 270 11.37 23.41 40.49
N GLN A 271 12.45 23.03 41.18
CA GLN A 271 13.21 23.96 42.03
C GLN A 271 13.87 25.07 41.22
N LEU A 272 14.45 24.75 40.07
CA LEU A 272 15.03 25.73 39.15
C LEU A 272 13.96 26.62 38.53
N ALA A 273 12.84 26.05 38.07
CA ALA A 273 11.72 26.80 37.50
C ALA A 273 11.16 27.84 38.48
N LYS A 274 11.01 27.50 39.76
CA LYS A 274 10.58 28.45 40.80
C LYS A 274 11.45 29.70 40.90
N ARG A 275 12.75 29.59 40.61
CA ARG A 275 13.71 30.71 40.70
C ARG A 275 13.89 31.42 39.37
N LEU A 276 13.89 30.68 38.26
CA LEU A 276 14.31 31.16 36.94
C LEU A 276 13.13 31.44 35.99
N ALA A 277 12.11 30.57 35.98
CA ALA A 277 11.00 30.61 35.03
C ALA A 277 9.71 30.04 35.65
N PRO A 278 9.01 30.81 36.51
CA PRO A 278 7.81 30.33 37.20
C PRO A 278 6.66 29.97 36.26
N ASP A 279 6.61 30.58 35.08
CA ASP A 279 5.68 30.30 33.98
C ASP A 279 5.82 28.87 33.43
N GLN A 280 6.98 28.25 33.56
CA GLN A 280 7.23 26.87 33.11
C GLN A 280 6.73 25.81 34.10
N ILE A 281 6.45 26.18 35.36
CA ILE A 281 6.03 25.25 36.42
C ILE A 281 4.80 24.42 36.04
N PRO A 282 3.72 24.99 35.47
CA PRO A 282 2.54 24.21 35.10
C PRO A 282 2.85 23.16 34.03
N PHE A 283 3.68 23.50 33.05
CA PHE A 283 4.09 22.60 31.97
C PHE A 283 4.93 21.43 32.49
N ILE A 284 5.92 21.72 33.32
CA ILE A 284 6.77 20.70 33.98
C ILE A 284 5.93 19.84 34.91
N SER A 285 4.99 20.43 35.65
CA SER A 285 4.11 19.69 36.57
C SER A 285 3.20 18.71 35.82
N LYS A 286 2.67 19.09 34.65
CA LYS A 286 1.89 18.19 33.79
C LYS A 286 2.74 16.99 33.32
N GLU A 287 3.94 17.24 32.80
CA GLU A 287 4.83 16.16 32.31
C GLU A 287 5.23 15.22 33.45
N TYR A 288 5.54 15.78 34.62
CA TYR A 288 5.83 14.99 35.81
C TYR A 288 4.62 14.15 36.25
N ALA A 289 3.41 14.72 36.22
CA ALA A 289 2.19 14.01 36.55
C ALA A 289 1.93 12.81 35.63
N ILE A 290 2.18 12.95 34.32
CA ILE A 290 2.05 11.85 33.35
C ILE A 290 3.01 10.71 33.68
N GLN A 291 4.26 11.02 34.04
CA GLN A 291 5.23 10.00 34.45
C GLN A 291 4.82 9.31 35.76
N LEU A 292 4.35 10.06 36.75
CA LEU A 292 3.87 9.51 38.03
C LEU A 292 2.63 8.62 37.83
N GLU A 293 1.73 9.00 36.92
CA GLU A 293 0.60 8.17 36.52
C GLU A 293 1.06 6.84 35.92
N PHE A 294 2.09 6.87 35.06
CA PHE A 294 2.67 5.66 34.46
C PHE A 294 3.35 4.74 35.48
N THR A 295 4.05 5.30 36.48
CA THR A 295 4.66 4.52 37.56
C THR A 295 3.65 4.04 38.61
N GLY A 296 2.42 4.57 38.58
CA GLY A 296 1.31 4.18 39.46
C GLY A 296 1.22 4.99 40.76
N ASP A 297 1.97 6.08 40.90
CA ASP A 297 1.86 7.01 42.02
C ASP A 297 0.74 8.04 41.77
N TYR A 298 -0.50 7.58 41.93
CA TYR A 298 -1.69 8.37 41.61
C TYR A 298 -1.91 9.56 42.54
N VAL A 299 -1.38 9.53 43.77
CA VAL A 299 -1.53 10.61 44.75
C VAL A 299 -0.74 11.83 44.31
N ASN A 300 0.55 11.61 44.02
CA ASN A 300 1.42 12.70 43.58
C ASN A 300 1.05 13.14 42.15
N ALA A 301 0.67 12.21 41.27
CA ALA A 301 0.16 12.55 39.93
C ALA A 301 -1.04 13.52 40.00
N LEU A 302 -2.02 13.25 40.86
CA LEU A 302 -3.17 14.13 41.06
C LEU A 302 -2.73 15.55 41.49
N ALA A 303 -1.86 15.63 42.50
CA ALA A 303 -1.37 16.91 43.00
C ALA A 303 -0.61 17.71 41.94
N HIS A 304 0.14 17.03 41.05
CA HIS A 304 0.87 17.67 39.97
C HIS A 304 -0.01 18.05 38.78
N TYR A 305 -1.04 17.28 38.43
CA TYR A 305 -2.03 17.70 37.45
C TYR A 305 -2.82 18.92 37.91
N GLU A 306 -3.18 19.01 39.20
CA GLU A 306 -3.84 20.20 39.76
C GLU A 306 -2.93 21.44 39.72
N LYS A 307 -1.63 21.28 40.03
CA LYS A 307 -0.62 22.35 39.87
C LYS A 307 -0.33 22.72 38.42
N GLY A 308 -0.62 21.82 37.49
CA GLY A 308 -0.47 22.03 36.05
C GLY A 308 -1.54 22.94 35.44
N ILE A 309 -2.62 23.27 36.17
CA ILE A 309 -3.69 24.10 35.62
C ILE A 309 -3.23 25.57 35.57
N THR A 310 -3.23 26.14 34.38
CA THR A 310 -2.80 27.52 34.12
C THR A 310 -3.94 28.52 34.19
N GLY A 311 -5.13 28.17 33.71
CA GLY A 311 -6.29 29.06 33.55
C GLY A 311 -6.31 29.83 32.22
N ASP A 312 -5.16 29.99 31.58
CA ASP A 312 -4.98 30.78 30.35
C ASP A 312 -4.88 29.91 29.09
N ASN A 313 -4.32 28.70 29.19
CA ASN A 313 -4.13 27.79 28.07
C ASN A 313 -5.13 26.64 28.10
N LYS A 314 -6.23 26.78 27.34
CA LYS A 314 -7.33 25.80 27.31
C LYS A 314 -6.89 24.41 26.90
N GLU A 315 -6.04 24.26 25.87
CA GLU A 315 -5.61 22.93 25.41
C GLU A 315 -4.73 22.24 26.45
N HIS A 316 -3.86 22.99 27.12
CA HIS A 316 -3.05 22.48 28.22
C HIS A 316 -3.93 22.05 29.41
N ASP A 317 -4.84 22.93 29.81
CA ASP A 317 -5.71 22.72 30.97
C ASP A 317 -6.68 21.55 30.74
N GLU A 318 -7.14 21.30 29.51
CA GLU A 318 -7.94 20.12 29.18
C GLU A 318 -7.19 18.81 29.48
N VAL A 319 -5.89 18.72 29.16
CA VAL A 319 -5.07 17.55 29.48
C VAL A 319 -4.90 17.39 31.00
N CYS A 320 -4.64 18.49 31.71
CA CYS A 320 -4.52 18.47 33.17
C CYS A 320 -5.85 18.05 33.82
N LEU A 321 -6.99 18.60 33.38
CA LEU A 321 -8.32 18.27 33.88
C LEU A 321 -8.69 16.80 33.58
N ALA A 322 -8.28 16.27 32.44
CA ALA A 322 -8.43 14.85 32.11
C ALA A 322 -7.66 13.96 33.09
N GLY A 323 -6.40 14.31 33.38
CA GLY A 323 -5.58 13.65 34.39
C GLY A 323 -6.20 13.72 35.79
N VAL A 324 -6.64 14.92 36.22
CA VAL A 324 -7.35 15.11 37.50
C VAL A 324 -8.60 14.22 37.58
N ALA A 325 -9.40 14.14 36.52
CA ALA A 325 -10.61 13.32 36.51
C ALA A 325 -10.29 11.82 36.68
N GLN A 326 -9.31 11.31 35.93
CA GLN A 326 -8.90 9.89 36.01
C GLN A 326 -8.31 9.56 37.38
N MET A 327 -7.39 10.39 37.87
CA MET A 327 -6.72 10.16 39.15
C MET A 327 -7.71 10.28 40.32
N SER A 328 -8.65 11.22 40.29
CA SER A 328 -9.70 11.34 41.31
C SER A 328 -10.53 10.07 41.44
N ILE A 329 -10.89 9.43 40.30
CA ILE A 329 -11.61 8.15 40.30
C ILE A 329 -10.74 7.05 40.90
N ARG A 330 -9.47 6.92 40.47
CA ARG A 330 -8.54 5.90 40.97
C ARG A 330 -8.29 6.03 42.48
N MET A 331 -8.30 7.25 43.00
CA MET A 331 -8.14 7.57 44.42
C MET A 331 -9.43 7.41 45.24
N GLY A 332 -10.55 7.05 44.61
CA GLY A 332 -11.82 6.76 45.28
C GLY A 332 -12.79 7.94 45.37
N ASP A 333 -12.41 9.16 44.95
CA ASP A 333 -13.33 10.29 44.81
C ASP A 333 -14.08 10.21 43.46
N ILE A 334 -14.95 9.21 43.38
CA ILE A 334 -15.74 8.89 42.19
C ILE A 334 -16.64 10.07 41.81
N ARG A 335 -17.24 10.77 42.79
CA ARG A 335 -18.18 11.86 42.52
C ARG A 335 -17.49 13.02 41.82
N ARG A 336 -16.34 13.47 42.32
CA ARG A 336 -15.55 14.54 41.71
C ARG A 336 -15.08 14.13 40.32
N GLY A 337 -14.48 12.94 40.20
CA GLY A 337 -13.92 12.46 38.94
C GLY A 337 -14.96 12.25 37.84
N VAL A 338 -16.12 11.68 38.16
CA VAL A 338 -17.24 11.51 37.19
C VAL A 338 -17.80 12.85 36.76
N SER A 339 -18.01 13.80 37.70
CA SER A 339 -18.48 15.15 37.35
C SER A 339 -17.53 15.86 36.39
N LEU A 340 -16.21 15.76 36.63
CA LEU A 340 -15.20 16.33 35.74
C LEU A 340 -15.21 15.65 34.36
N ALA A 341 -15.22 14.32 34.32
CA ALA A 341 -15.25 13.56 33.06
C ALA A 341 -16.53 13.81 32.23
N LEU A 342 -17.68 14.04 32.87
CA LEU A 342 -18.93 14.35 32.18
C LEU A 342 -18.92 15.73 31.52
N LYS A 343 -18.34 16.74 32.20
CA LYS A 343 -18.20 18.11 31.69
C LYS A 343 -17.15 18.21 30.58
N HIS A 344 -16.15 17.33 30.59
CA HIS A 344 -15.07 17.35 29.63
C HIS A 344 -15.53 16.95 28.21
N PRO A 345 -15.04 17.61 27.15
CA PRO A 345 -15.46 17.30 25.77
C PRO A 345 -14.97 15.93 25.29
N SER A 346 -13.76 15.52 25.68
CA SER A 346 -13.12 14.28 25.20
C SER A 346 -13.95 13.02 25.42
N ARG A 347 -14.25 12.31 24.32
CA ARG A 347 -14.87 10.98 24.34
C ARG A 347 -13.92 9.92 24.90
N VAL A 348 -12.63 10.04 24.60
CA VAL A 348 -11.59 9.09 25.05
C VAL A 348 -11.50 9.09 26.57
N LEU A 349 -11.49 10.28 27.19
CA LEU A 349 -11.51 10.41 28.65
C LEU A 349 -12.71 9.70 29.28
N LYS A 350 -13.91 9.91 28.74
CA LYS A 350 -15.15 9.27 29.25
C LYS A 350 -15.06 7.75 29.18
N ARG A 351 -14.47 7.20 28.11
CA ARG A 351 -14.22 5.76 27.98
C ARG A 351 -13.23 5.25 29.03
N ASP A 352 -12.13 5.97 29.23
CA ASP A 352 -11.06 5.53 30.12
C ASP A 352 -11.48 5.64 31.59
N CYS A 353 -12.16 6.73 31.98
CA CYS A 353 -12.82 6.85 33.28
C CYS A 353 -13.89 5.75 33.49
N GLY A 354 -14.68 5.45 32.45
CA GLY A 354 -15.65 4.35 32.49
C GLY A 354 -14.99 2.98 32.71
N ALA A 355 -13.80 2.75 32.15
CA ALA A 355 -13.06 1.50 32.34
C ALA A 355 -12.48 1.37 33.75
N ILE A 356 -11.98 2.47 34.32
CA ILE A 356 -11.53 2.51 35.71
C ILE A 356 -12.69 2.17 36.65
N LEU A 357 -13.86 2.79 36.45
CA LEU A 357 -15.05 2.52 37.26
C LEU A 357 -15.57 1.08 37.11
N GLU A 358 -15.52 0.53 35.91
CA GLU A 358 -15.90 -0.87 35.66
C GLU A 358 -15.00 -1.85 36.43
N ASN A 359 -13.69 -1.58 36.48
CA ASN A 359 -12.74 -2.35 37.30
C ASN A 359 -13.02 -2.19 38.80
N MET A 360 -13.44 -1.00 39.23
CA MET A 360 -13.88 -0.73 40.60
C MET A 360 -15.29 -1.26 40.92
N LYS A 361 -15.95 -1.93 39.97
CA LYS A 361 -17.33 -2.46 40.06
C LYS A 361 -18.43 -1.40 40.24
N GLN A 362 -18.14 -0.14 39.91
CA GLN A 362 -19.10 0.97 39.91
C GLN A 362 -19.79 1.05 38.54
N PHE A 363 -20.70 0.11 38.29
CA PHE A 363 -21.25 -0.11 36.95
C PHE A 363 -22.24 0.96 36.50
N SER A 364 -22.99 1.59 37.40
CA SER A 364 -23.95 2.66 37.09
C SER A 364 -23.28 3.88 36.48
N GLU A 365 -22.26 4.40 37.15
CA GLU A 365 -21.48 5.57 36.76
C GLU A 365 -20.64 5.27 35.51
N ALA A 366 -20.09 4.05 35.42
CA ALA A 366 -19.37 3.60 34.22
C ALA A 366 -20.27 3.60 32.98
N ALA A 367 -21.49 3.05 33.08
CA ALA A 367 -22.44 3.01 31.97
C ALA A 367 -22.86 4.42 31.53
N GLN A 368 -23.09 5.34 32.48
CA GLN A 368 -23.42 6.73 32.19
C GLN A 368 -22.30 7.45 31.43
N LEU A 369 -21.03 7.21 31.79
CA LEU A 369 -19.89 7.78 31.08
C LEU A 369 -19.75 7.22 29.65
N TYR A 370 -19.95 5.91 29.47
CA TYR A 370 -19.94 5.31 28.13
C TYR A 370 -21.08 5.83 27.25
N GLU A 371 -22.27 6.01 27.82
CA GLU A 371 -23.43 6.60 27.12
C GLU A 371 -23.13 8.03 26.66
N LYS A 372 -22.64 8.88 27.57
CA LYS A 372 -22.24 10.27 27.24
C LYS A 372 -21.01 10.36 26.33
N GLY A 373 -20.19 9.32 26.31
CA GLY A 373 -19.07 9.14 25.36
C GLY A 373 -19.48 8.62 23.98
N LEU A 374 -20.77 8.33 23.78
CA LEU A 374 -21.33 7.72 22.57
C LEU A 374 -20.74 6.33 22.28
N TYR A 375 -20.37 5.58 23.32
CA TYR A 375 -19.93 4.18 23.24
C TYR A 375 -21.09 3.25 23.63
N TYR A 376 -22.14 3.25 22.82
CA TYR A 376 -23.42 2.61 23.14
C TYR A 376 -23.33 1.10 23.36
N ASP A 377 -22.52 0.38 22.57
CA ASP A 377 -22.31 -1.06 22.75
C ASP A 377 -21.70 -1.37 24.14
N LYS A 378 -20.73 -0.57 24.58
CA LYS A 378 -20.09 -0.74 25.89
C LYS A 378 -21.00 -0.25 27.02
N ALA A 379 -21.76 0.82 26.82
CA ALA A 379 -22.76 1.26 27.78
C ALA A 379 -23.84 0.19 28.00
N ALA A 380 -24.37 -0.38 26.93
CA ALA A 380 -25.39 -1.42 26.99
C ALA A 380 -24.88 -2.70 27.66
N SER A 381 -23.64 -3.12 27.40
CA SER A 381 -23.06 -4.30 28.08
C SER A 381 -22.91 -4.07 29.59
N VAL A 382 -22.52 -2.87 30.02
CA VAL A 382 -22.42 -2.53 31.44
C VAL A 382 -23.80 -2.37 32.09
N TYR A 383 -24.78 -1.79 31.40
CA TYR A 383 -26.17 -1.73 31.89
C TYR A 383 -26.81 -3.12 32.06
N ILE A 384 -26.46 -4.08 31.20
CA ILE A 384 -26.86 -5.50 31.37
C ILE A 384 -26.29 -6.07 32.67
N ARG A 385 -25.02 -5.78 33.01
CA ARG A 385 -24.42 -6.20 34.30
C ARG A 385 -25.13 -5.58 35.51
N CYS A 386 -25.67 -4.37 35.36
CA CYS A 386 -26.51 -3.70 36.36
C CYS A 386 -27.95 -4.22 36.42
N LYS A 387 -28.35 -5.15 35.53
CA LYS A 387 -29.74 -5.57 35.31
C LYS A 387 -30.69 -4.43 34.96
N ASN A 388 -30.19 -3.31 34.41
CA ASN A 388 -31.02 -2.18 34.01
C ASN A 388 -31.50 -2.34 32.57
N TRP A 389 -32.45 -3.26 32.36
CA TRP A 389 -32.97 -3.60 31.03
C TRP A 389 -33.75 -2.48 30.35
N ALA A 390 -34.31 -1.53 31.12
CA ALA A 390 -35.00 -0.36 30.58
C ALA A 390 -34.03 0.54 29.79
N LYS A 391 -32.88 0.88 30.39
CA LYS A 391 -31.82 1.65 29.72
C LYS A 391 -31.21 0.91 28.54
N VAL A 392 -31.04 -0.41 28.63
CA VAL A 392 -30.57 -1.22 27.48
C VAL A 392 -31.54 -1.05 26.31
N GLY A 393 -32.85 -1.15 26.55
CA GLY A 393 -33.89 -0.97 25.53
C GLY A 393 -33.83 0.39 24.83
N GLU A 394 -33.62 1.48 25.58
CA GLU A 394 -33.42 2.83 25.01
C GLU A 394 -32.19 2.92 24.10
N LEU A 395 -31.13 2.17 24.41
CA LEU A 395 -29.86 2.18 23.67
C LEU A 395 -29.86 1.26 22.45
N LEU A 396 -30.71 0.22 22.40
CA LEU A 396 -30.72 -0.79 21.33
C LEU A 396 -30.72 -0.24 19.90
N PRO A 397 -31.43 0.87 19.55
CA PRO A 397 -31.38 1.43 18.19
C PRO A 397 -29.98 1.86 17.74
N HIS A 398 -29.10 2.18 18.70
CA HIS A 398 -27.72 2.61 18.43
C HIS A 398 -26.70 1.50 18.68
N VAL A 399 -27.14 0.32 19.13
CA VAL A 399 -26.29 -0.83 19.45
C VAL A 399 -26.15 -1.74 18.24
N SER A 400 -24.91 -1.97 17.82
CA SER A 400 -24.60 -2.79 16.65
C SER A 400 -24.36 -4.26 17.00
N SER A 401 -24.02 -4.55 18.27
CA SER A 401 -23.53 -5.85 18.70
C SER A 401 -24.64 -6.92 18.78
N PRO A 402 -24.58 -8.01 17.99
CA PRO A 402 -25.57 -9.09 18.04
C PRO A 402 -25.62 -9.82 19.39
N LYS A 403 -24.50 -9.85 20.13
CA LYS A 403 -24.42 -10.49 21.46
C LYS A 403 -25.28 -9.76 22.50
N ILE A 404 -25.36 -8.44 22.41
CA ILE A 404 -26.16 -7.60 23.32
C ILE A 404 -27.64 -7.78 23.00
N HIS A 405 -28.00 -7.72 21.71
CA HIS A 405 -29.35 -8.03 21.23
C HIS A 405 -29.81 -9.43 21.68
N LEU A 406 -28.94 -10.43 21.62
CA LEU A 406 -29.23 -11.79 22.11
C LEU A 406 -29.50 -11.84 23.62
N GLN A 407 -28.68 -11.18 24.44
CA GLN A 407 -28.88 -11.16 25.89
C GLN A 407 -30.17 -10.42 26.28
N TYR A 408 -30.48 -9.33 25.59
CA TYR A 408 -31.74 -8.62 25.75
C TYR A 408 -32.94 -9.47 25.32
N ALA A 409 -32.84 -10.17 24.18
CA ALA A 409 -33.90 -11.05 23.66
C ALA A 409 -34.24 -12.17 24.64
N LYS A 410 -33.23 -12.84 25.21
CA LYS A 410 -33.42 -13.89 26.23
C LYS A 410 -34.10 -13.36 27.49
N ALA A 411 -33.73 -12.16 27.95
CA ALA A 411 -34.37 -11.53 29.10
C ALA A 411 -35.84 -11.23 28.81
N LYS A 412 -36.17 -10.70 27.62
CA LYS A 412 -37.56 -10.42 27.23
C LYS A 412 -38.40 -11.65 26.96
N GLU A 413 -37.80 -12.74 26.46
CA GLU A 413 -38.46 -14.04 26.33
C GLU A 413 -38.80 -14.63 27.71
N ALA A 414 -37.88 -14.53 28.69
CA ALA A 414 -38.15 -14.93 30.07
C ALA A 414 -39.23 -14.08 30.76
N ASP A 415 -39.32 -12.78 30.41
CA ASP A 415 -40.37 -11.87 30.87
C ASP A 415 -41.73 -12.11 30.16
N GLY A 416 -41.83 -13.06 29.22
CA GLY A 416 -43.05 -13.35 28.45
C GLY A 416 -43.39 -12.31 27.37
N ARG A 417 -42.49 -11.37 27.09
CA ARG A 417 -42.66 -10.32 26.07
C ARG A 417 -42.14 -10.80 24.71
N TYR A 418 -42.80 -11.81 24.14
CA TYR A 418 -42.35 -12.50 22.92
C TYR A 418 -42.19 -11.58 21.69
N LYS A 419 -43.01 -10.52 21.54
CA LYS A 419 -42.89 -9.57 20.41
C LYS A 419 -41.60 -8.75 20.46
N GLU A 420 -41.18 -8.30 21.65
CA GLU A 420 -39.93 -7.57 21.83
C GLU A 420 -38.72 -8.50 21.70
N ALA A 421 -38.86 -9.75 22.16
CA ALA A 421 -37.85 -10.78 22.02
C ALA A 421 -37.57 -11.12 20.54
N VAL A 422 -38.62 -11.21 19.70
CA VAL A 422 -38.47 -11.47 18.26
C VAL A 422 -37.64 -10.39 17.57
N VAL A 423 -37.97 -9.10 17.76
CA VAL A 423 -37.22 -7.99 17.15
C VAL A 423 -35.75 -8.02 17.58
N ALA A 424 -35.49 -8.31 18.86
CA ALA A 424 -34.13 -8.44 19.36
C ALA A 424 -33.41 -9.69 18.83
N TYR A 425 -34.10 -10.83 18.65
CA TYR A 425 -33.52 -12.05 18.05
C TYR A 425 -33.25 -11.89 16.55
N GLU A 426 -34.09 -11.15 15.81
CA GLU A 426 -33.88 -10.78 14.41
C GLU A 426 -32.62 -9.92 14.27
N ASN A 427 -32.47 -8.88 15.11
CA ASN A 427 -31.26 -8.06 15.15
C ASN A 427 -30.01 -8.85 15.57
N ALA A 428 -30.18 -9.89 16.41
CA ALA A 428 -29.12 -10.83 16.79
C ALA A 428 -28.82 -11.91 15.73
N LYS A 429 -29.56 -11.95 14.61
CA LYS A 429 -29.50 -12.98 13.56
C LYS A 429 -29.71 -14.41 14.09
N GLN A 430 -30.48 -14.57 15.17
CA GLN A 430 -30.81 -15.87 15.76
C GLN A 430 -32.12 -16.40 15.17
N TRP A 431 -32.08 -16.73 13.89
CA TRP A 431 -33.27 -17.12 13.11
C TRP A 431 -33.98 -18.35 13.65
N ASN A 432 -33.26 -19.34 14.17
CA ASN A 432 -33.87 -20.54 14.75
C ASN A 432 -34.76 -20.21 15.97
N SER A 433 -34.34 -19.26 16.81
CA SER A 433 -35.14 -18.80 17.95
C SER A 433 -36.35 -17.98 17.50
N VAL A 434 -36.20 -17.17 16.45
CA VAL A 434 -37.31 -16.42 15.83
C VAL A 434 -38.36 -17.37 15.25
N ILE A 435 -37.93 -18.37 14.46
CA ILE A 435 -38.79 -19.39 13.85
C ILE A 435 -39.54 -20.17 14.94
N ARG A 436 -38.84 -20.58 16.01
CA ARG A 436 -39.46 -21.25 17.16
C ARG A 436 -40.54 -20.40 17.81
N ILE A 437 -40.25 -19.12 18.10
CA ILE A 437 -41.23 -18.24 18.75
C ILE A 437 -42.44 -17.98 17.83
N TYR A 438 -42.24 -17.86 16.51
CA TYR A 438 -43.33 -17.71 15.55
C TYR A 438 -44.21 -18.95 15.41
N LEU A 439 -43.63 -20.15 15.46
CA LEU A 439 -44.34 -21.42 15.38
C LEU A 439 -45.04 -21.80 16.70
N ASP A 440 -44.36 -21.66 17.84
CA ASP A 440 -44.85 -22.18 19.13
C ASP A 440 -45.69 -21.17 19.94
N HIS A 441 -45.36 -19.88 19.86
CA HIS A 441 -45.93 -18.87 20.78
C HIS A 441 -46.77 -17.78 20.09
N LEU A 442 -46.42 -17.41 18.85
CA LEU A 442 -47.12 -16.36 18.10
C LEU A 442 -48.08 -16.90 17.02
N ASN A 443 -48.10 -18.22 16.81
CA ASN A 443 -48.97 -18.95 15.88
C ASN A 443 -49.05 -18.31 14.47
N ASN A 444 -47.91 -17.91 13.92
CA ASN A 444 -47.80 -17.26 12.61
C ASN A 444 -46.83 -18.03 11.70
N PRO A 445 -47.30 -19.09 11.00
CA PRO A 445 -46.44 -19.96 10.20
C PRO A 445 -45.97 -19.30 8.90
N GLU A 446 -46.69 -18.31 8.37
CA GLU A 446 -46.32 -17.61 7.14
C GLU A 446 -45.00 -16.85 7.30
N LYS A 447 -44.83 -16.14 8.43
CA LYS A 447 -43.58 -15.46 8.75
C LYS A 447 -42.42 -16.42 9.04
N ALA A 448 -42.70 -17.56 9.66
CA ALA A 448 -41.70 -18.60 9.87
C ALA A 448 -41.18 -19.16 8.53
N VAL A 449 -42.09 -19.40 7.58
CA VAL A 449 -41.77 -19.87 6.23
C VAL A 449 -40.95 -18.85 5.43
N SER A 450 -41.32 -17.56 5.47
CA SER A 450 -40.57 -16.52 4.77
C SER A 450 -39.14 -16.43 5.28
N ILE A 451 -38.96 -16.44 6.61
CA ILE A 451 -37.64 -16.39 7.24
C ILE A 451 -36.81 -17.62 6.87
N VAL A 452 -37.40 -18.82 6.86
CA VAL A 452 -36.68 -20.05 6.49
C VAL A 452 -36.24 -20.02 5.02
N ARG A 453 -37.07 -19.49 4.11
CA ARG A 453 -36.72 -19.36 2.68
C ARG A 453 -35.62 -18.32 2.45
N GLU A 454 -35.65 -17.21 3.18
CA GLU A 454 -34.63 -16.16 3.11
C GLU A 454 -33.29 -16.61 3.73
N THR A 455 -33.34 -17.36 4.84
CA THR A 455 -32.15 -17.73 5.62
C THR A 455 -31.55 -19.07 5.21
N GLN A 456 -32.30 -19.91 4.48
CA GLN A 456 -31.94 -21.29 4.13
C GLN A 456 -31.45 -22.12 5.33
N SER A 457 -31.99 -21.86 6.53
CA SER A 457 -31.61 -22.58 7.75
C SER A 457 -32.08 -24.04 7.71
N LEU A 458 -31.16 -25.00 7.83
CA LEU A 458 -31.45 -26.44 7.83
C LEU A 458 -32.37 -26.84 8.99
N ASP A 459 -32.07 -26.37 10.21
CA ASP A 459 -32.87 -26.67 11.40
C ASP A 459 -34.23 -25.96 11.37
N GLY A 460 -34.27 -24.73 10.83
CA GLY A 460 -35.51 -24.01 10.59
C GLY A 460 -36.41 -24.74 9.59
N ALA A 461 -35.83 -25.24 8.50
CA ALA A 461 -36.52 -26.06 7.50
C ALA A 461 -37.08 -27.36 8.08
N LYS A 462 -36.37 -28.02 9.01
CA LYS A 462 -36.90 -29.20 9.74
C LYS A 462 -38.08 -28.86 10.64
N MET A 463 -38.03 -27.74 11.36
CA MET A 463 -39.14 -27.30 12.21
C MET A 463 -40.40 -27.01 11.38
N VAL A 464 -40.22 -26.31 10.25
CA VAL A 464 -41.29 -26.01 9.30
C VAL A 464 -41.81 -27.28 8.62
N ALA A 465 -40.94 -28.21 8.22
CA ALA A 465 -41.33 -29.50 7.64
C ALA A 465 -42.18 -30.34 8.61
N ARG A 466 -41.79 -30.41 9.88
CA ARG A 466 -42.58 -31.11 10.92
C ARG A 466 -43.94 -30.47 11.15
N PHE A 467 -44.02 -29.15 11.09
CA PHE A 467 -45.28 -28.43 11.18
C PHE A 467 -46.21 -28.75 10.00
N PHE A 468 -45.69 -28.75 8.76
CA PHE A 468 -46.49 -29.13 7.58
C PHE A 468 -46.88 -30.62 7.54
N LEU A 469 -46.04 -31.51 8.09
CA LEU A 469 -46.40 -32.92 8.28
C LEU A 469 -47.59 -33.09 9.25
N GLN A 470 -47.66 -32.29 10.32
CA GLN A 470 -48.80 -32.30 11.24
C GLN A 470 -50.08 -31.75 10.59
N LEU A 471 -49.95 -30.88 9.58
CA LEU A 471 -51.06 -30.32 8.81
C LEU A 471 -51.51 -31.18 7.62
N GLY A 472 -50.77 -32.25 7.29
CA GLY A 472 -51.08 -33.13 6.16
C GLY A 472 -50.69 -32.58 4.77
N ASP A 473 -49.93 -31.48 4.69
CA ASP A 473 -49.40 -30.96 3.42
C ASP A 473 -48.06 -31.62 3.08
N TYR A 474 -48.15 -32.80 2.45
CA TYR A 474 -46.97 -33.56 2.03
C TYR A 474 -46.16 -32.88 0.93
N GLY A 475 -46.76 -31.98 0.13
CA GLY A 475 -46.02 -31.30 -0.95
C GLY A 475 -45.03 -30.28 -0.38
N SER A 476 -45.52 -29.41 0.51
CA SER A 476 -44.68 -28.45 1.22
C SER A 476 -43.69 -29.15 2.15
N ALA A 477 -44.10 -30.23 2.81
CA ALA A 477 -43.20 -31.03 3.65
C ALA A 477 -42.01 -31.60 2.85
N ILE A 478 -42.23 -32.17 1.66
CA ILE A 478 -41.15 -32.65 0.78
C ILE A 478 -40.20 -31.51 0.43
N GLN A 479 -40.73 -30.33 0.07
CA GLN A 479 -39.90 -29.15 -0.25
C GLN A 479 -38.98 -28.73 0.91
N PHE A 480 -39.52 -28.62 2.13
CA PHE A 480 -38.73 -28.24 3.30
C PHE A 480 -37.80 -29.37 3.78
N LEU A 481 -38.16 -30.64 3.57
CA LEU A 481 -37.28 -31.79 3.87
C LEU A 481 -36.06 -31.84 2.95
N VAL A 482 -36.25 -31.64 1.64
CA VAL A 482 -35.13 -31.53 0.68
C VAL A 482 -34.25 -30.33 1.02
N MET A 483 -34.85 -29.17 1.33
CA MET A 483 -34.09 -27.98 1.76
C MET A 483 -33.33 -28.20 3.08
N SER A 484 -33.78 -29.12 3.94
CA SER A 484 -33.08 -29.52 5.16
C SER A 484 -32.01 -30.61 4.98
N LYS A 485 -31.76 -31.03 3.73
CA LYS A 485 -30.85 -32.13 3.34
C LYS A 485 -31.26 -33.52 3.84
N CYS A 486 -32.54 -33.74 4.11
CA CYS A 486 -33.11 -35.03 4.49
C CYS A 486 -33.67 -35.76 3.24
N ASN A 487 -32.82 -36.00 2.24
CA ASN A 487 -33.21 -36.52 0.92
C ASN A 487 -33.86 -37.91 1.00
N ASN A 488 -33.37 -38.80 1.87
CA ASN A 488 -33.95 -40.15 2.02
C ASN A 488 -35.39 -40.11 2.58
N GLU A 489 -35.67 -39.24 3.56
CA GLU A 489 -37.02 -39.04 4.08
C GLU A 489 -37.92 -38.38 3.04
N ALA A 490 -37.39 -37.42 2.28
CA ALA A 490 -38.12 -36.78 1.19
C ALA A 490 -38.42 -37.75 0.02
N PHE A 491 -37.48 -38.64 -0.35
CA PHE A 491 -37.63 -39.65 -1.40
C PHE A 491 -38.71 -40.67 -1.02
N THR A 492 -38.62 -41.22 0.19
CA THR A 492 -39.62 -42.20 0.68
C THR A 492 -41.01 -41.58 0.76
N LEU A 493 -41.10 -40.34 1.23
CA LEU A 493 -42.37 -39.59 1.27
C LEU A 493 -42.91 -39.29 -0.14
N ALA A 494 -42.04 -38.92 -1.09
CA ALA A 494 -42.41 -38.68 -2.48
C ALA A 494 -42.86 -39.95 -3.22
N GLN A 495 -42.19 -41.09 -2.96
CA GLN A 495 -42.56 -42.39 -3.52
C GLN A 495 -43.91 -42.88 -2.96
N GLN A 496 -44.12 -42.78 -1.65
CA GLN A 496 -45.36 -43.22 -0.99
C GLN A 496 -46.58 -42.42 -1.44
N HIS A 497 -46.42 -41.11 -1.69
CA HIS A 497 -47.51 -40.22 -2.07
C HIS A 497 -47.57 -39.89 -3.57
N ASN A 498 -46.79 -40.60 -4.41
CA ASN A 498 -46.73 -40.41 -5.86
C ASN A 498 -46.44 -38.95 -6.28
N LYS A 499 -45.50 -38.29 -5.60
CA LYS A 499 -45.05 -36.90 -5.85
C LYS A 499 -43.58 -36.85 -6.28
N MET A 500 -43.15 -37.84 -7.06
CA MET A 500 -41.75 -37.99 -7.47
C MET A 500 -41.27 -36.87 -8.42
N GLU A 501 -42.17 -36.28 -9.20
CA GLU A 501 -41.87 -35.12 -10.06
C GLU A 501 -41.48 -33.89 -9.23
N ILE A 502 -42.21 -33.61 -8.14
CA ILE A 502 -41.92 -32.49 -7.22
C ILE A 502 -40.56 -32.72 -6.53
N TYR A 503 -40.27 -33.96 -6.16
CA TYR A 503 -38.96 -34.31 -5.60
C TYR A 503 -37.83 -34.14 -6.63
N ALA A 504 -38.00 -34.64 -7.85
CA ALA A 504 -37.02 -34.57 -8.93
C ALA A 504 -36.73 -33.15 -9.41
N ASP A 505 -37.73 -32.26 -9.38
CA ASP A 505 -37.56 -30.84 -9.73
C ASP A 505 -36.82 -30.06 -8.63
N ILE A 506 -37.05 -30.39 -7.35
CA ILE A 506 -36.46 -29.68 -6.21
C ILE A 506 -35.03 -30.16 -5.93
N ILE A 507 -34.71 -31.43 -6.20
CA ILE A 507 -33.40 -31.99 -5.89
C ILE A 507 -32.28 -31.41 -6.76
N GLY A 508 -32.56 -30.77 -7.90
CA GLY A 508 -31.57 -30.29 -8.88
C GLY A 508 -30.56 -29.22 -8.41
N SER A 509 -30.37 -29.04 -7.10
CA SER A 509 -29.36 -28.16 -6.48
C SER A 509 -27.97 -28.82 -6.40
N GLU A 510 -26.91 -28.00 -6.41
CA GLU A 510 -25.48 -28.37 -6.48
C GLU A 510 -24.97 -29.40 -5.45
N ASP A 511 -25.73 -29.72 -4.40
CA ASP A 511 -25.33 -30.56 -3.26
C ASP A 511 -25.84 -32.01 -3.31
N THR A 512 -26.45 -32.45 -4.41
CA THR A 512 -27.01 -33.81 -4.55
C THR A 512 -26.01 -34.88 -4.90
N THR A 513 -26.19 -36.06 -4.31
CA THR A 513 -25.31 -37.20 -4.53
C THR A 513 -25.63 -37.93 -5.85
N ASN A 514 -24.62 -38.54 -6.47
CA ASN A 514 -24.79 -39.35 -7.68
C ASN A 514 -25.74 -40.55 -7.45
N GLU A 515 -25.85 -41.03 -6.21
CA GLU A 515 -26.75 -42.11 -5.80
C GLU A 515 -28.22 -41.67 -5.84
N ASP A 516 -28.51 -40.44 -5.39
CA ASP A 516 -29.84 -39.84 -5.48
C ASP A 516 -30.28 -39.72 -6.95
N TYR A 517 -29.42 -39.19 -7.83
CA TYR A 517 -29.71 -39.10 -9.26
C TYR A 517 -29.87 -40.45 -9.94
N GLN A 518 -29.09 -41.45 -9.54
CA GLN A 518 -29.24 -42.81 -10.05
C GLN A 518 -30.58 -43.44 -9.62
N SER A 519 -31.04 -43.22 -8.39
CA SER A 519 -32.33 -43.72 -7.91
C SER A 519 -33.51 -43.09 -8.67
N ILE A 520 -33.42 -41.79 -8.97
CA ILE A 520 -34.39 -41.05 -9.78
C ILE A 520 -34.36 -41.54 -11.25
N ALA A 521 -33.17 -41.75 -11.81
CA ALA A 521 -33.01 -42.26 -13.18
C ALA A 521 -33.59 -43.67 -13.34
N LEU A 522 -33.37 -44.57 -12.38
CA LEU A 522 -33.94 -45.92 -12.36
C LEU A 522 -35.47 -45.91 -12.23
N TYR A 523 -36.02 -44.98 -11.44
CA TYR A 523 -37.47 -44.78 -11.33
C TYR A 523 -38.08 -44.40 -12.70
N PHE A 524 -37.53 -43.38 -13.36
CA PHE A 524 -38.02 -42.92 -14.67
C PHE A 524 -37.74 -43.92 -15.81
N GLU A 525 -36.67 -44.71 -15.71
CA GLU A 525 -36.41 -45.86 -16.60
C GLU A 525 -37.52 -46.92 -16.46
N GLY A 526 -37.93 -47.23 -15.23
CA GLY A 526 -39.05 -48.14 -14.94
C GLY A 526 -40.40 -47.65 -15.48
N GLU A 527 -40.65 -46.34 -15.45
CA GLU A 527 -41.85 -45.71 -16.04
C GLU A 527 -41.79 -45.52 -17.57
N LYS A 528 -40.69 -45.89 -18.23
CA LYS A 528 -40.44 -45.68 -19.68
C LYS A 528 -40.43 -44.21 -20.10
N ARG A 529 -40.14 -43.28 -19.19
CA ARG A 529 -39.99 -41.85 -19.52
C ARG A 529 -38.55 -41.57 -19.98
N HIS A 530 -38.29 -41.78 -21.28
CA HIS A 530 -36.93 -41.79 -21.85
C HIS A 530 -36.17 -40.45 -21.72
N PHE A 531 -36.84 -39.31 -21.86
CA PHE A 531 -36.21 -37.99 -21.72
C PHE A 531 -35.74 -37.71 -20.28
N GLN A 532 -36.62 -37.93 -19.29
CA GLN A 532 -36.30 -37.75 -17.87
C GLN A 532 -35.23 -38.76 -17.41
N ALA A 533 -35.33 -40.02 -17.83
CA ALA A 533 -34.30 -41.02 -17.56
C ALA A 533 -32.94 -40.61 -18.15
N GLY A 534 -32.91 -40.15 -19.41
CA GLY A 534 -31.69 -39.65 -20.07
C GLY A 534 -31.05 -38.47 -19.32
N LYS A 535 -31.86 -37.50 -18.87
CA LYS A 535 -31.41 -36.35 -18.08
C LYS A 535 -30.74 -36.76 -16.78
N PHE A 536 -31.35 -37.64 -16.00
CA PHE A 536 -30.81 -38.06 -14.71
C PHE A 536 -29.63 -39.05 -14.86
N PHE A 537 -29.58 -39.84 -15.94
CA PHE A 537 -28.39 -40.64 -16.28
C PHE A 537 -27.19 -39.79 -16.71
N LEU A 538 -27.43 -38.65 -17.37
CA LEU A 538 -26.37 -37.66 -17.64
C LEU A 538 -25.84 -37.09 -16.33
N LEU A 539 -26.73 -36.66 -15.41
CA LEU A 539 -26.35 -36.08 -14.12
C LEU A 539 -25.59 -37.05 -13.21
N CYS A 540 -25.81 -38.37 -13.32
CA CYS A 540 -25.06 -39.38 -12.56
C CYS A 540 -23.79 -39.89 -13.27
N GLY A 541 -23.43 -39.33 -14.44
CA GLY A 541 -22.21 -39.66 -15.18
C GLY A 541 -22.28 -40.96 -16.00
N GLN A 542 -23.46 -41.56 -16.19
CA GLN A 542 -23.66 -42.76 -17.02
C GLN A 542 -23.94 -42.39 -18.49
N TYR A 543 -22.94 -41.84 -19.17
CA TYR A 543 -23.09 -41.24 -20.52
C TYR A 543 -23.60 -42.21 -21.60
N SER A 544 -23.20 -43.49 -21.57
CA SER A 544 -23.63 -44.48 -22.56
C SER A 544 -25.13 -44.83 -22.45
N ARG A 545 -25.65 -44.92 -21.22
CA ARG A 545 -27.09 -45.14 -20.97
C ARG A 545 -27.89 -43.88 -21.23
N ALA A 546 -27.36 -42.72 -20.84
CA ALA A 546 -27.95 -41.41 -21.13
C ALA A 546 -28.17 -41.23 -22.64
N LEU A 547 -27.12 -41.41 -23.45
CA LEU A 547 -27.18 -41.28 -24.90
C LEU A 547 -28.20 -42.25 -25.52
N LYS A 548 -28.22 -43.52 -25.07
CA LYS A 548 -29.16 -44.53 -25.57
C LYS A 548 -30.62 -44.17 -25.30
N HIS A 549 -30.93 -43.54 -24.17
CA HIS A 549 -32.29 -43.10 -23.85
C HIS A 549 -32.66 -41.80 -24.57
N LEU A 550 -31.71 -40.86 -24.72
CA LEU A 550 -31.92 -39.62 -25.45
C LEU A 550 -32.18 -39.87 -26.95
N LEU A 551 -31.46 -40.81 -27.58
CA LEU A 551 -31.67 -41.21 -28.97
C LEU A 551 -32.96 -42.02 -29.23
N LYS A 552 -33.66 -42.45 -28.18
CA LYS A 552 -34.94 -43.19 -28.27
C LYS A 552 -36.18 -42.33 -28.03
N CYS A 553 -35.99 -41.02 -27.82
CA CYS A 553 -37.11 -40.11 -27.59
C CYS A 553 -37.96 -39.96 -28.87
N PRO A 554 -39.30 -39.88 -28.75
CA PRO A 554 -40.18 -39.65 -29.89
C PRO A 554 -40.10 -38.19 -30.40
N SER A 555 -40.44 -38.01 -31.68
CA SER A 555 -40.19 -36.81 -32.50
C SER A 555 -40.75 -35.47 -31.99
N SER A 556 -41.56 -35.46 -30.92
CA SER A 556 -42.06 -34.24 -30.28
C SER A 556 -41.05 -33.58 -29.32
N GLU A 557 -40.08 -34.33 -28.81
CA GLU A 557 -39.05 -33.84 -27.85
C GLU A 557 -37.63 -33.82 -28.45
N ASP A 558 -37.51 -34.10 -29.76
CA ASP A 558 -36.23 -34.32 -30.47
C ASP A 558 -35.21 -33.19 -30.28
N ASN A 559 -35.63 -31.92 -30.34
CA ASN A 559 -34.67 -30.81 -30.24
C ASN A 559 -33.97 -30.74 -28.88
N ALA A 560 -34.72 -30.93 -27.78
CA ALA A 560 -34.16 -30.90 -26.43
C ALA A 560 -33.37 -32.19 -26.13
N ALA A 561 -33.83 -33.33 -26.65
CA ALA A 561 -33.13 -34.61 -26.52
C ALA A 561 -31.78 -34.60 -27.26
N ILE A 562 -31.72 -34.02 -28.47
CA ILE A 562 -30.49 -33.89 -29.26
C ILE A 562 -29.50 -32.91 -28.62
N GLU A 563 -29.97 -31.78 -28.07
CA GLU A 563 -29.09 -30.85 -27.35
C GLU A 563 -28.45 -31.51 -26.11
N MET A 564 -29.23 -32.24 -25.31
CA MET A 564 -28.68 -33.00 -24.19
C MET A 564 -27.81 -34.18 -24.63
N ALA A 565 -28.07 -34.78 -25.80
CA ALA A 565 -27.20 -35.82 -26.37
C ALA A 565 -25.83 -35.24 -26.77
N ILE A 566 -25.81 -34.04 -27.37
CA ILE A 566 -24.57 -33.31 -27.69
C ILE A 566 -23.80 -32.98 -26.41
N GLU A 567 -24.47 -32.53 -25.36
CA GLU A 567 -23.84 -32.28 -24.07
C GLU A 567 -23.29 -33.57 -23.46
N THR A 568 -24.05 -34.66 -23.51
CA THR A 568 -23.64 -35.99 -23.03
C THR A 568 -22.34 -36.45 -23.71
N VAL A 569 -22.25 -36.32 -25.03
CA VAL A 569 -21.05 -36.69 -25.81
C VAL A 569 -19.90 -35.73 -25.56
N GLY A 570 -20.16 -34.42 -25.45
CA GLY A 570 -19.16 -33.40 -25.13
C GLY A 570 -18.52 -33.60 -23.75
N GLN A 571 -19.30 -34.03 -22.75
CA GLN A 571 -18.80 -34.37 -21.41
C GLN A 571 -18.08 -35.72 -21.39
N ALA A 572 -18.59 -36.72 -22.12
CA ALA A 572 -17.99 -38.06 -22.18
C ALA A 572 -16.64 -38.09 -22.92
N LYS A 573 -16.48 -37.29 -23.97
CA LYS A 573 -15.29 -37.27 -24.88
C LYS A 573 -14.88 -38.65 -25.40
N ASP A 574 -15.85 -39.54 -25.56
CA ASP A 574 -15.65 -40.89 -26.08
C ASP A 574 -15.83 -40.89 -27.61
N GLU A 575 -14.84 -41.43 -28.34
CA GLU A 575 -14.87 -41.52 -29.81
C GLU A 575 -16.02 -42.38 -30.32
N LEU A 576 -16.39 -43.45 -29.60
CA LEU A 576 -17.48 -44.36 -30.01
C LEU A 576 -18.84 -43.68 -29.88
N LEU A 577 -19.09 -42.97 -28.77
CA LEU A 577 -20.33 -42.21 -28.57
C LEU A 577 -20.41 -41.02 -29.52
N THR A 578 -19.27 -40.43 -29.86
CA THR A 578 -19.16 -39.37 -30.87
C THR A 578 -19.56 -39.85 -32.25
N SER A 579 -19.02 -40.98 -32.70
CA SER A 579 -19.41 -41.58 -33.99
C SER A 579 -20.90 -41.88 -34.02
N GLN A 580 -21.43 -42.51 -32.97
CA GLN A 580 -22.86 -42.85 -32.88
C GLN A 580 -23.78 -41.61 -32.98
N LEU A 581 -23.39 -40.48 -32.38
CA LEU A 581 -24.15 -39.24 -32.48
C LEU A 581 -23.99 -38.58 -33.85
N ILE A 582 -22.81 -38.64 -34.48
CA ILE A 582 -22.59 -38.11 -35.84
C ILE A 582 -23.42 -38.90 -36.86
N ASP A 583 -23.42 -40.22 -36.79
CA ASP A 583 -24.21 -41.10 -37.67
C ASP A 583 -25.71 -40.79 -37.52
N HIS A 584 -26.16 -40.44 -36.31
CA HIS A 584 -27.51 -39.98 -36.06
C HIS A 584 -27.81 -38.60 -36.65
N LEU A 585 -26.91 -37.64 -36.49
CA LEU A 585 -27.07 -36.28 -37.03
C LEU A 585 -27.01 -36.24 -38.57
N MET A 586 -26.20 -37.10 -39.19
CA MET A 586 -26.12 -37.23 -40.65
C MET A 586 -27.26 -38.05 -41.26
N GLY A 587 -28.13 -38.64 -40.43
CA GLY A 587 -29.29 -39.39 -40.89
C GLY A 587 -29.00 -40.83 -41.31
N GLU A 588 -27.83 -41.39 -40.98
CA GLU A 588 -27.50 -42.78 -41.30
C GLU A 588 -28.27 -43.80 -40.43
N SER A 589 -28.72 -43.37 -39.25
CA SER A 589 -29.49 -44.21 -38.33
C SER A 589 -31.02 -44.09 -38.45
N ASP A 590 -31.54 -42.90 -38.81
CA ASP A 590 -32.98 -42.61 -38.89
C ASP A 590 -33.47 -42.21 -40.29
N GLY A 591 -32.56 -42.15 -41.28
CA GLY A 591 -32.85 -41.84 -42.68
C GLY A 591 -33.08 -40.36 -42.99
N MET A 592 -32.97 -39.46 -42.01
CA MET A 592 -33.19 -38.02 -42.20
C MET A 592 -32.06 -37.18 -41.61
N PRO A 593 -31.23 -36.52 -42.43
CA PRO A 593 -30.18 -35.63 -41.92
C PRO A 593 -30.79 -34.48 -41.12
N LYS A 594 -30.26 -34.26 -39.91
CA LYS A 594 -30.67 -33.16 -39.03
C LYS A 594 -30.00 -31.85 -39.47
N ASP A 595 -30.47 -30.73 -38.91
CA ASP A 595 -29.91 -29.40 -39.20
C ASP A 595 -28.40 -29.36 -38.87
N ALA A 596 -27.59 -28.84 -39.81
CA ALA A 596 -26.14 -28.69 -39.68
C ALA A 596 -25.72 -27.89 -38.43
N LYS A 597 -26.64 -27.09 -37.83
CA LYS A 597 -26.44 -26.41 -36.55
C LYS A 597 -26.12 -27.37 -35.40
N TYR A 598 -26.70 -28.58 -35.39
CA TYR A 598 -26.42 -29.59 -34.36
C TYR A 598 -25.01 -30.19 -34.52
N LEU A 599 -24.61 -30.45 -35.77
CA LEU A 599 -23.26 -30.91 -36.08
C LEU A 599 -22.20 -29.86 -35.71
N PHE A 600 -22.49 -28.59 -36.02
CA PHE A 600 -21.64 -27.46 -35.60
C PHE A 600 -21.50 -27.40 -34.07
N ARG A 601 -22.60 -27.50 -33.33
CA ARG A 601 -22.59 -27.50 -31.85
C ARG A 601 -21.83 -28.70 -31.28
N LEU A 602 -21.95 -29.87 -31.88
CA LEU A 602 -21.19 -31.06 -31.50
C LEU A 602 -19.68 -30.86 -31.68
N TYR A 603 -19.24 -30.38 -32.85
CA TYR A 603 -17.82 -30.10 -33.08
C TYR A 603 -17.27 -29.01 -32.16
N MET A 604 -18.09 -28.01 -31.83
CA MET A 604 -17.73 -26.99 -30.83
C MET A 604 -17.59 -27.60 -29.43
N ALA A 605 -18.51 -28.46 -29.00
CA ALA A 605 -18.45 -29.16 -27.71
C ALA A 605 -17.22 -30.10 -27.62
N LEU A 606 -16.85 -30.74 -28.73
CA LEU A 606 -15.67 -31.60 -28.84
C LEU A 606 -14.36 -30.84 -29.11
N LYS A 607 -14.41 -29.51 -29.23
CA LYS A 607 -13.26 -28.64 -29.56
C LYS A 607 -12.59 -28.96 -30.90
N GLN A 608 -13.34 -29.54 -31.84
CA GLN A 608 -12.90 -29.82 -33.21
C GLN A 608 -13.10 -28.60 -34.11
N TYR A 609 -12.31 -27.54 -33.90
CA TYR A 609 -12.52 -26.23 -34.51
C TYR A 609 -12.38 -26.19 -36.03
N ARG A 610 -11.54 -27.04 -36.63
CA ARG A 610 -11.38 -27.11 -38.09
C ARG A 610 -12.66 -27.59 -38.78
N GLU A 611 -13.33 -28.55 -38.16
CA GLU A 611 -14.52 -29.21 -38.70
C GLU A 611 -15.76 -28.35 -38.43
N ALA A 612 -15.78 -27.69 -37.26
CA ALA A 612 -16.73 -26.62 -36.96
C ALA A 612 -16.63 -25.46 -37.97
N ALA A 613 -15.41 -25.04 -38.36
CA ALA A 613 -15.22 -23.94 -39.31
C ALA A 613 -15.76 -24.25 -40.71
N ARG A 614 -15.58 -25.48 -41.20
CA ARG A 614 -16.17 -25.92 -42.47
C ARG A 614 -17.69 -25.94 -42.39
N THR A 615 -18.24 -26.46 -41.29
CA THR A 615 -19.68 -26.51 -41.05
C THR A 615 -20.30 -25.11 -40.96
N ALA A 616 -19.62 -24.15 -40.31
CA ALA A 616 -20.06 -22.76 -40.24
C ALA A 616 -20.17 -22.08 -41.62
N ILE A 617 -19.25 -22.39 -42.55
CA ILE A 617 -19.32 -21.89 -43.94
C ILE A 617 -20.56 -22.44 -44.67
N ILE A 618 -20.89 -23.71 -44.44
CA ILE A 618 -22.08 -24.36 -45.01
C ILE A 618 -23.35 -23.69 -44.47
N ILE A 619 -23.47 -23.56 -43.15
CA ILE A 619 -24.61 -22.89 -42.50
C ILE A 619 -24.76 -21.46 -43.01
N ALA A 620 -23.66 -20.71 -43.11
CA ALA A 620 -23.71 -19.33 -43.60
C ALA A 620 -24.18 -19.25 -45.06
N ARG A 621 -23.81 -20.21 -45.91
CA ARG A 621 -24.25 -20.28 -47.31
C ARG A 621 -25.75 -20.61 -47.43
N GLU A 622 -26.25 -21.49 -46.56
CA GLU A 622 -27.68 -21.81 -46.49
C GLU A 622 -28.49 -20.59 -46.03
N GLU A 623 -28.06 -19.91 -44.96
CA GLU A 623 -28.70 -18.69 -44.47
C GLU A 623 -28.63 -17.54 -45.50
N GLN A 624 -27.52 -17.41 -46.24
CA GLN A 624 -27.40 -16.47 -47.39
C GLN A 624 -28.41 -16.78 -48.50
N SER A 625 -28.62 -18.06 -48.78
CA SER A 625 -29.59 -18.53 -49.79
C SER A 625 -31.03 -18.31 -49.33
N ALA A 626 -31.29 -18.45 -48.02
CA ALA A 626 -32.58 -18.14 -47.42
C ALA A 626 -32.87 -16.63 -47.31
N GLY A 627 -31.86 -15.76 -47.47
CA GLY A 627 -31.99 -14.30 -47.34
C GLY A 627 -31.70 -13.76 -45.92
N ASN A 628 -31.27 -14.62 -45.00
CA ASN A 628 -30.95 -14.29 -43.61
C ASN A 628 -29.48 -13.84 -43.47
N TYR A 629 -29.12 -12.75 -44.15
CA TYR A 629 -27.72 -12.28 -44.22
C TYR A 629 -27.11 -11.92 -42.86
N ARG A 630 -27.92 -11.50 -41.88
CA ARG A 630 -27.44 -11.19 -40.53
C ARG A 630 -27.08 -12.47 -39.76
N ASN A 631 -27.88 -13.52 -39.85
CA ASN A 631 -27.56 -14.81 -39.22
C ASN A 631 -26.30 -15.42 -39.85
N ALA A 632 -26.18 -15.35 -41.18
CA ALA A 632 -24.98 -15.79 -41.88
C ALA A 632 -23.73 -15.02 -41.42
N HIS A 633 -23.86 -13.70 -41.24
CA HIS A 633 -22.78 -12.87 -40.71
C HIS A 633 -22.39 -13.29 -39.29
N ASP A 634 -23.36 -13.44 -38.40
CA ASP A 634 -23.12 -13.71 -36.98
C ASP A 634 -22.50 -15.10 -36.77
N VAL A 635 -22.90 -16.12 -37.54
CA VAL A 635 -22.29 -17.46 -37.52
C VAL A 635 -20.83 -17.43 -37.99
N LEU A 636 -20.53 -16.71 -39.09
CA LEU A 636 -19.15 -16.58 -39.56
C LEU A 636 -18.30 -15.76 -38.61
N PHE A 637 -18.85 -14.70 -38.02
CA PHE A 637 -18.16 -13.87 -37.04
C PHE A 637 -17.84 -14.66 -35.77
N SER A 638 -18.81 -15.39 -35.21
CA SER A 638 -18.58 -16.19 -34.00
C SER A 638 -17.48 -17.22 -34.20
N MET A 639 -17.49 -17.91 -35.35
CA MET A 639 -16.46 -18.88 -35.68
C MET A 639 -15.11 -18.21 -35.97
N TYR A 640 -15.09 -17.06 -36.66
CA TYR A 640 -13.87 -16.29 -36.90
C TYR A 640 -13.21 -15.86 -35.58
N ALA A 641 -14.01 -15.34 -34.65
CA ALA A 641 -13.53 -14.91 -33.34
C ALA A 641 -12.96 -16.09 -32.53
N GLU A 642 -13.61 -17.26 -32.58
CA GLU A 642 -13.12 -18.48 -31.92
C GLU A 642 -11.82 -18.99 -32.56
N LEU A 643 -11.71 -19.03 -33.90
CA LEU A 643 -10.45 -19.42 -34.55
C LEU A 643 -9.30 -18.47 -34.17
N LYS A 644 -9.58 -17.17 -34.11
CA LYS A 644 -8.61 -16.16 -33.70
C LYS A 644 -8.18 -16.33 -32.24
N SER A 645 -9.11 -16.63 -31.32
CA SER A 645 -8.80 -16.87 -29.90
C SER A 645 -7.93 -18.12 -29.70
N GLN A 646 -8.20 -19.17 -30.47
CA GLN A 646 -7.44 -20.43 -30.45
C GLN A 646 -6.16 -20.38 -31.32
N LYS A 647 -5.85 -19.24 -31.95
CA LYS A 647 -4.69 -19.05 -32.85
C LYS A 647 -4.64 -20.04 -34.02
N ILE A 648 -5.81 -20.36 -34.58
CA ILE A 648 -5.95 -21.26 -35.73
C ILE A 648 -6.10 -20.42 -36.99
N LYS A 649 -5.34 -20.78 -38.04
CA LYS A 649 -5.41 -20.11 -39.35
C LYS A 649 -6.84 -20.07 -39.88
N ILE A 650 -7.29 -18.87 -40.20
CA ILE A 650 -8.65 -18.61 -40.64
C ILE A 650 -8.78 -18.99 -42.13
N PRO A 651 -9.81 -19.78 -42.52
CA PRO A 651 -10.08 -20.06 -43.92
C PRO A 651 -10.33 -18.78 -44.74
N SER A 652 -9.67 -18.65 -45.89
CA SER A 652 -9.81 -17.47 -46.76
C SER A 652 -11.25 -17.24 -47.24
N GLU A 653 -12.00 -18.32 -47.48
CA GLU A 653 -13.41 -18.25 -47.85
C GLU A 653 -14.27 -17.64 -46.72
N MET A 654 -14.02 -18.03 -45.47
CA MET A 654 -14.72 -17.46 -44.30
C MET A 654 -14.46 -15.97 -44.17
N ALA A 655 -13.18 -15.55 -44.25
CA ALA A 655 -12.80 -14.14 -44.16
C ALA A 655 -13.43 -13.30 -45.29
N THR A 656 -13.45 -13.84 -46.51
CA THR A 656 -14.03 -13.16 -47.69
C THR A 656 -15.55 -13.05 -47.59
N ASN A 657 -16.24 -14.14 -47.23
CA ASN A 657 -17.70 -14.15 -47.06
C ASN A 657 -18.14 -13.21 -45.93
N LEU A 658 -17.40 -13.20 -44.81
CA LEU A 658 -17.66 -12.30 -43.69
C LEU A 658 -17.48 -10.83 -44.10
N MET A 659 -16.41 -10.50 -44.83
CA MET A 659 -16.17 -9.14 -45.35
C MET A 659 -17.30 -8.66 -46.27
N ILE A 660 -17.78 -9.51 -47.17
CA ILE A 660 -18.87 -9.19 -48.10
C ILE A 660 -20.19 -8.98 -47.35
N LEU A 661 -20.51 -9.86 -46.40
CA LEU A 661 -21.71 -9.73 -45.56
C LEU A 661 -21.67 -8.49 -44.66
N HIS A 662 -20.49 -8.20 -44.08
CA HIS A 662 -20.29 -7.01 -43.26
C HIS A 662 -20.47 -5.73 -44.08
N SER A 663 -19.94 -5.72 -45.32
CA SER A 663 -20.13 -4.61 -46.25
C SER A 663 -21.62 -4.37 -46.55
N TYR A 664 -22.44 -5.42 -46.65
CA TYR A 664 -23.89 -5.31 -46.81
C TYR A 664 -24.59 -4.71 -45.57
N ILE A 665 -24.17 -5.09 -44.36
CA ILE A 665 -24.72 -4.56 -43.10
C ILE A 665 -24.41 -3.06 -42.95
N LEU A 666 -23.19 -2.65 -43.28
CA LEU A 666 -22.75 -1.25 -43.20
C LEU A 666 -23.55 -0.30 -44.08
N VAL A 667 -24.08 -0.76 -45.22
CA VAL A 667 -24.91 0.07 -46.12
C VAL A 667 -26.06 0.72 -45.37
N LYS A 668 -26.79 -0.06 -44.57
CA LYS A 668 -27.96 0.43 -43.82
C LYS A 668 -27.57 1.53 -42.82
N ILE A 669 -26.42 1.37 -42.17
CA ILE A 669 -25.88 2.32 -41.18
C ILE A 669 -25.49 3.64 -41.88
N HIS A 670 -24.71 3.57 -42.95
CA HIS A 670 -24.26 4.77 -43.67
C HIS A 670 -25.40 5.54 -44.33
N VAL A 671 -26.35 4.84 -44.96
CA VAL A 671 -27.53 5.49 -45.58
C VAL A 671 -28.40 6.17 -44.53
N LYS A 672 -28.58 5.56 -43.35
CA LYS A 672 -29.32 6.17 -42.22
C LYS A 672 -28.62 7.43 -41.68
N ASN A 673 -27.29 7.45 -41.68
CA ASN A 673 -26.48 8.59 -41.24
C ASN A 673 -26.31 9.67 -42.33
N GLY A 674 -26.92 9.52 -43.51
CA GLY A 674 -26.85 10.49 -44.61
C GLY A 674 -25.54 10.46 -45.43
N ASP A 675 -24.63 9.53 -45.14
CA ASP A 675 -23.38 9.35 -45.90
C ASP A 675 -23.61 8.44 -47.11
N HIS A 676 -24.23 9.02 -48.14
CA HIS A 676 -24.58 8.34 -49.38
C HIS A 676 -23.35 7.84 -50.15
N MET A 677 -22.19 8.48 -50.00
CA MET A 677 -20.95 8.08 -50.70
C MET A 677 -20.38 6.77 -50.13
N LYS A 678 -20.23 6.66 -48.80
CA LYS A 678 -19.78 5.40 -48.17
C LYS A 678 -20.78 4.26 -48.42
N GLY A 679 -22.08 4.56 -48.30
CA GLY A 679 -23.15 3.61 -48.60
C GLY A 679 -23.10 3.09 -50.04
N ALA A 680 -22.93 3.99 -51.02
CA ALA A 680 -22.83 3.64 -52.44
C ALA A 680 -21.60 2.76 -52.73
N ARG A 681 -20.42 3.09 -52.19
CA ARG A 681 -19.19 2.30 -52.39
C ARG A 681 -19.30 0.89 -51.80
N MET A 682 -19.92 0.75 -50.62
CA MET A 682 -20.19 -0.58 -50.05
C MET A 682 -21.21 -1.37 -50.90
N LEU A 683 -22.25 -0.71 -51.40
CA LEU A 683 -23.21 -1.32 -52.33
C LEU A 683 -22.58 -1.77 -53.64
N ILE A 684 -21.60 -1.05 -54.17
CA ILE A 684 -20.83 -1.48 -55.36
C ILE A 684 -20.08 -2.78 -55.05
N ARG A 685 -19.40 -2.88 -53.91
CA ARG A 685 -18.70 -4.11 -53.49
C ARG A 685 -19.65 -5.31 -53.37
N VAL A 686 -20.82 -5.10 -52.78
CA VAL A 686 -21.87 -6.13 -52.64
C VAL A 686 -22.44 -6.51 -54.01
N ALA A 687 -22.73 -5.53 -54.88
CA ALA A 687 -23.27 -5.75 -56.21
C ALA A 687 -22.29 -6.49 -57.14
N ASN A 688 -20.98 -6.27 -56.98
CA ASN A 688 -19.96 -7.05 -57.69
C ASN A 688 -19.93 -8.52 -57.24
N ASN A 689 -20.47 -8.83 -56.05
CA ASN A 689 -20.57 -10.18 -55.48
C ASN A 689 -22.02 -10.65 -55.36
N ILE A 690 -22.90 -10.21 -56.27
CA ILE A 690 -24.36 -10.42 -56.16
C ILE A 690 -24.79 -11.89 -56.15
N SER A 691 -23.96 -12.80 -56.66
CA SER A 691 -24.20 -14.26 -56.62
C SER A 691 -24.27 -14.81 -55.19
N LYS A 692 -23.71 -14.11 -54.20
CA LYS A 692 -23.80 -14.44 -52.77
C LYS A 692 -25.10 -13.96 -52.11
N PHE A 693 -25.95 -13.22 -52.84
CA PHE A 693 -27.21 -12.65 -52.35
C PHE A 693 -28.41 -13.01 -53.25
N PRO A 694 -28.69 -14.31 -53.48
CA PRO A 694 -29.66 -14.77 -54.48
C PRO A 694 -31.10 -14.27 -54.23
N SER A 695 -31.51 -14.14 -52.96
CA SER A 695 -32.86 -13.69 -52.60
C SER A 695 -33.06 -12.18 -52.77
N HIS A 696 -31.99 -11.38 -52.63
CA HIS A 696 -32.06 -9.91 -52.62
C HIS A 696 -31.39 -9.25 -53.86
N ILE A 697 -31.20 -9.99 -54.96
CA ILE A 697 -30.56 -9.46 -56.19
C ILE A 697 -31.17 -8.13 -56.63
N VAL A 698 -32.49 -8.10 -56.86
CA VAL A 698 -33.18 -6.91 -57.40
C VAL A 698 -33.22 -5.75 -56.38
N PRO A 699 -33.56 -5.97 -55.09
CA PRO A 699 -33.47 -4.92 -54.08
C PRO A 699 -32.07 -4.31 -53.91
N ILE A 700 -31.02 -5.13 -53.89
CA ILE A 700 -29.63 -4.67 -53.74
C ILE A 700 -29.24 -3.81 -54.93
N LEU A 701 -29.38 -4.34 -56.16
CA LEU A 701 -29.03 -3.59 -57.36
C LEU A 701 -29.84 -2.29 -57.49
N THR A 702 -31.12 -2.30 -57.12
CA THR A 702 -31.98 -1.09 -57.16
C THR A 702 -31.46 -0.04 -56.18
N SER A 703 -31.08 -0.46 -54.98
CA SER A 703 -30.48 0.42 -53.98
C SER A 703 -29.12 0.96 -54.44
N THR A 704 -28.28 0.11 -55.06
CA THR A 704 -26.99 0.51 -55.64
C THR A 704 -27.18 1.63 -56.67
N VAL A 705 -28.14 1.50 -57.61
CA VAL A 705 -28.40 2.56 -58.61
C VAL A 705 -28.82 3.87 -57.96
N ILE A 706 -29.74 3.82 -56.99
CA ILE A 706 -30.28 5.02 -56.34
C ILE A 706 -29.18 5.73 -55.53
N GLU A 707 -28.43 5.00 -54.72
CA GLU A 707 -27.40 5.58 -53.85
C GLU A 707 -26.19 6.06 -54.66
N CYS A 708 -25.75 5.33 -55.70
CA CYS A 708 -24.71 5.81 -56.61
C CYS A 708 -25.12 7.11 -57.31
N HIS A 709 -26.38 7.22 -57.77
CA HIS A 709 -26.87 8.45 -58.40
C HIS A 709 -26.89 9.64 -57.42
N ARG A 710 -27.30 9.42 -56.16
CA ARG A 710 -27.29 10.45 -55.10
C ARG A 710 -25.88 10.87 -54.71
N ALA A 711 -24.94 9.93 -54.70
CA ALA A 711 -23.53 10.18 -54.39
C ALA A 711 -22.76 10.83 -55.55
N GLY A 712 -23.35 11.00 -56.74
CA GLY A 712 -22.66 11.55 -57.91
C GLY A 712 -21.81 10.52 -58.69
N LEU A 713 -21.93 9.23 -58.36
CA LEU A 713 -21.28 8.11 -59.05
C LEU A 713 -22.13 7.66 -60.27
N LYS A 714 -22.30 8.53 -61.26
CA LYS A 714 -23.31 8.32 -62.32
C LYS A 714 -22.94 7.21 -63.30
N ASN A 715 -21.65 7.03 -63.58
CA ASN A 715 -21.17 5.93 -64.42
C ASN A 715 -21.40 4.56 -63.75
N SER A 716 -21.07 4.41 -62.46
CA SER A 716 -21.47 3.22 -61.68
C SER A 716 -22.98 3.04 -61.61
N ALA A 717 -23.75 4.12 -61.41
CA ALA A 717 -25.21 4.03 -61.41
C ALA A 717 -25.76 3.53 -62.76
N PHE A 718 -25.19 3.99 -63.88
CA PHE A 718 -25.55 3.55 -65.22
C PHE A 718 -25.24 2.06 -65.44
N SER A 719 -24.06 1.57 -65.04
CA SER A 719 -23.66 0.17 -65.25
C SER A 719 -24.59 -0.81 -64.52
N PHE A 720 -24.93 -0.54 -63.25
CA PHE A 720 -25.88 -1.36 -62.50
C PHE A 720 -27.33 -1.17 -62.96
N ALA A 721 -27.70 0.03 -63.44
CA ALA A 721 -29.01 0.25 -64.07
C ALA A 721 -29.17 -0.57 -65.35
N ALA A 722 -28.13 -0.63 -66.19
CA ALA A 722 -28.11 -1.48 -67.38
C ALA A 722 -28.23 -2.96 -67.03
N MET A 723 -27.59 -3.41 -65.93
CA MET A 723 -27.72 -4.78 -65.41
C MET A 723 -29.16 -5.10 -64.95
N LEU A 724 -29.82 -4.17 -64.25
CA LEU A 724 -31.22 -4.29 -63.82
C LEU A 724 -32.22 -4.34 -64.97
N MET A 725 -31.91 -3.69 -66.09
CA MET A 725 -32.78 -3.64 -67.26
C MET A 725 -32.76 -4.92 -68.10
N ARG A 726 -31.94 -5.92 -67.75
CA ARG A 726 -31.98 -7.26 -68.33
C ARG A 726 -33.36 -7.91 -68.13
N PRO A 727 -33.82 -8.76 -69.07
CA PRO A 727 -35.16 -9.35 -69.04
C PRO A 727 -35.49 -10.09 -67.73
N GLU A 728 -34.48 -10.73 -67.12
CA GLU A 728 -34.56 -11.50 -65.88
C GLU A 728 -34.99 -10.67 -64.66
N TYR A 729 -34.63 -9.38 -64.61
CA TYR A 729 -34.81 -8.52 -63.44
C TYR A 729 -35.84 -7.42 -63.65
N ARG A 730 -36.01 -6.93 -64.89
CA ARG A 730 -36.83 -5.77 -65.23
C ARG A 730 -38.29 -5.84 -64.76
N ASN A 731 -38.88 -7.03 -64.70
CA ASN A 731 -40.27 -7.24 -64.25
C ASN A 731 -40.42 -7.30 -62.73
N LYS A 732 -39.32 -7.48 -61.99
CA LYS A 732 -39.29 -7.54 -60.53
C LYS A 732 -38.97 -6.19 -59.87
N ILE A 733 -38.65 -5.16 -60.66
CA ILE A 733 -38.37 -3.80 -60.17
C ILE A 733 -39.70 -3.11 -59.80
N ASP A 734 -39.75 -2.50 -58.62
CA ASP A 734 -40.88 -1.69 -58.17
C ASP A 734 -41.20 -0.56 -59.17
N VAL A 735 -42.49 -0.41 -59.47
CA VAL A 735 -43.04 0.58 -60.41
C VAL A 735 -42.60 2.01 -60.09
N LYS A 736 -42.37 2.34 -58.81
CA LYS A 736 -41.92 3.64 -58.33
C LYS A 736 -40.54 4.04 -58.88
N TYR A 737 -39.63 3.07 -59.02
CA TYR A 737 -38.24 3.32 -59.44
C TYR A 737 -38.00 2.98 -60.91
N LYS A 738 -38.82 2.09 -61.48
CA LYS A 738 -38.68 1.60 -62.86
C LYS A 738 -38.54 2.71 -63.92
N LYS A 739 -39.42 3.72 -63.90
CA LYS A 739 -39.36 4.84 -64.87
C LYS A 739 -38.08 5.67 -64.75
N LYS A 740 -37.56 5.85 -63.53
CA LYS A 740 -36.34 6.62 -63.28
C LYS A 740 -35.09 5.86 -63.74
N ILE A 741 -35.03 4.56 -63.48
CA ILE A 741 -33.94 3.68 -63.92
C ILE A 741 -33.94 3.55 -65.44
N GLU A 742 -35.11 3.42 -66.08
CA GLU A 742 -35.24 3.43 -67.54
C GLU A 742 -34.74 4.73 -68.17
N ALA A 743 -35.02 5.88 -67.54
CA ALA A 743 -34.53 7.17 -68.02
C ALA A 743 -32.99 7.29 -67.90
N MET A 744 -32.39 6.78 -66.82
CA MET A 744 -30.94 6.77 -66.63
C MET A 744 -30.20 5.92 -67.67
N VAL A 745 -30.78 4.78 -68.10
CA VAL A 745 -30.17 3.93 -69.14
C VAL A 745 -30.34 4.55 -70.54
N ARG A 746 -31.44 5.26 -70.79
CA ARG A 746 -31.69 5.94 -72.09
C ARG A 746 -30.82 7.17 -72.32
N ARG A 747 -30.40 7.85 -71.25
CA ARG A 747 -29.50 9.02 -71.30
C ARG A 747 -28.31 8.77 -70.38
N PRO A 748 -27.30 8.03 -70.84
CA PRO A 748 -26.12 7.72 -70.04
C PRO A 748 -25.36 8.99 -69.68
N ASP A 749 -25.01 9.13 -68.41
CA ASP A 749 -24.11 10.16 -67.90
C ASP A 749 -22.89 9.44 -67.30
N THR A 750 -21.73 9.62 -67.94
CA THR A 750 -20.47 8.98 -67.56
C THR A 750 -19.65 9.82 -66.58
N SER A 751 -20.17 10.96 -66.10
CA SER A 751 -19.49 11.75 -65.08
C SER A 751 -19.49 11.01 -63.73
N GLU A 752 -18.29 10.79 -63.18
CA GLU A 752 -18.09 10.10 -61.92
C GLU A 752 -16.90 10.72 -61.20
N THR A 753 -17.06 10.96 -59.90
CA THR A 753 -15.98 11.45 -59.05
C THR A 753 -14.99 10.33 -58.80
N GLU A 754 -13.71 10.57 -59.11
CA GLU A 754 -12.63 9.64 -58.78
C GLU A 754 -12.54 9.42 -57.26
N GLU A 755 -12.20 8.20 -56.89
CA GLU A 755 -12.04 7.83 -55.48
C GLU A 755 -10.71 8.37 -54.95
N ALA A 756 -10.73 8.93 -53.74
CA ALA A 756 -9.51 9.36 -53.08
C ALA A 756 -8.56 8.18 -52.90
N THR A 757 -7.27 8.43 -53.08
CA THR A 757 -6.22 7.42 -52.89
C THR A 757 -5.50 7.66 -51.57
N THR A 758 -5.32 6.59 -50.80
CA THR A 758 -4.67 6.60 -49.49
C THR A 758 -3.56 5.53 -49.45
N PRO A 759 -2.54 5.67 -48.58
CA PRO A 759 -1.38 4.79 -48.60
C PRO A 759 -1.67 3.40 -48.03
N CYS A 760 -1.18 2.37 -48.72
CA CYS A 760 -1.21 0.98 -48.24
C CYS A 760 -0.41 0.82 -46.93
N PRO A 761 -0.96 0.14 -45.89
CA PRO A 761 -0.27 -0.02 -44.62
C PRO A 761 0.92 -0.99 -44.68
N PHE A 762 1.14 -1.71 -45.80
CA PHE A 762 2.29 -2.58 -46.00
C PHE A 762 3.44 -1.90 -46.74
N CYS A 763 3.15 -1.23 -47.86
CA CYS A 763 4.17 -0.72 -48.79
C CYS A 763 3.98 0.76 -49.18
N GLU A 764 3.01 1.46 -48.58
CA GLU A 764 2.74 2.89 -48.77
C GLU A 764 2.31 3.29 -50.20
N PHE A 765 2.08 2.31 -51.07
CA PHE A 765 1.48 2.52 -52.39
C PHE A 765 0.10 3.15 -52.26
N LEU A 766 -0.15 4.24 -53.01
CA LEU A 766 -1.43 4.94 -53.02
C LEU A 766 -2.45 4.14 -53.84
N LEU A 767 -3.51 3.67 -53.19
CA LEU A 767 -4.62 2.94 -53.82
C LEU A 767 -5.97 3.54 -53.39
N PRO A 768 -7.05 3.34 -54.17
CA PRO A 768 -8.39 3.77 -53.78
C PRO A 768 -8.80 3.25 -52.40
N GLU A 769 -9.44 4.10 -51.59
CA GLU A 769 -9.82 3.81 -50.21
C GLU A 769 -10.63 2.50 -50.01
N CYS A 770 -11.44 2.09 -50.99
CA CYS A 770 -12.27 0.89 -50.91
C CYS A 770 -11.61 -0.37 -51.48
N GLU A 771 -10.41 -0.28 -52.07
CA GLU A 771 -9.65 -1.44 -52.54
C GLU A 771 -8.93 -2.13 -51.37
N LEU A 772 -9.14 -3.45 -51.25
CA LEU A 772 -8.56 -4.26 -50.19
C LEU A 772 -7.39 -5.13 -50.66
N LEU A 773 -7.06 -5.14 -51.96
CA LEU A 773 -5.92 -5.87 -52.50
C LEU A 773 -4.93 -4.84 -53.06
N CYS A 774 -3.74 -4.75 -52.48
CA CYS A 774 -2.76 -3.76 -52.93
C CYS A 774 -2.10 -4.19 -54.26
N PRO A 775 -2.16 -3.36 -55.33
CA PRO A 775 -1.45 -3.67 -56.57
C PRO A 775 0.08 -3.71 -56.42
N GLY A 776 0.64 -2.90 -55.51
CA GLY A 776 2.08 -2.79 -55.28
C GLY A 776 2.69 -4.00 -54.55
N CYS A 777 2.10 -4.43 -53.42
CA CYS A 777 2.64 -5.54 -52.62
C CYS A 777 1.84 -6.85 -52.70
N LYS A 778 0.71 -6.87 -53.42
CA LYS A 778 -0.19 -8.03 -53.58
C LYS A 778 -0.78 -8.60 -52.26
N ASN A 779 -0.62 -7.89 -51.14
CA ASN A 779 -1.23 -8.27 -49.87
C ASN A 779 -2.70 -7.86 -49.79
N ASN A 780 -3.51 -8.68 -49.11
CA ASN A 780 -4.85 -8.33 -48.70
C ASN A 780 -4.78 -7.41 -47.47
N ILE A 781 -5.24 -6.18 -47.65
CA ILE A 781 -5.28 -5.15 -46.62
C ILE A 781 -6.50 -5.37 -45.72
N PRO A 782 -6.33 -5.34 -44.38
CA PRO A 782 -7.46 -5.33 -43.46
C PRO A 782 -8.41 -4.18 -43.76
N TYR A 783 -9.71 -4.42 -43.58
CA TYR A 783 -10.75 -3.42 -43.76
C TYR A 783 -11.20 -2.85 -42.42
N CYS A 784 -11.57 -1.57 -42.44
CA CYS A 784 -12.18 -0.88 -41.32
C CYS A 784 -13.59 -1.41 -41.08
N ILE A 785 -13.87 -1.93 -39.89
CA ILE A 785 -15.23 -2.40 -39.59
C ILE A 785 -16.28 -1.28 -39.52
N ALA A 786 -15.90 -0.01 -39.42
CA ALA A 786 -16.84 1.11 -39.41
C ALA A 786 -17.16 1.66 -40.81
N THR A 787 -16.22 1.61 -41.77
CA THR A 787 -16.42 2.23 -43.09
C THR A 787 -16.31 1.25 -44.26
N GLY A 788 -15.75 0.06 -44.02
CA GLY A 788 -15.41 -0.92 -45.04
C GLY A 788 -14.23 -0.56 -45.94
N ARG A 789 -13.59 0.59 -45.73
CA ARG A 789 -12.36 1.04 -46.43
C ARG A 789 -11.13 0.27 -45.94
N HIS A 790 -10.02 0.30 -46.68
CA HIS A 790 -8.77 -0.27 -46.20
C HIS A 790 -8.20 0.52 -45.00
N MET A 791 -7.45 -0.15 -44.15
CA MET A 791 -6.86 0.44 -42.94
C MET A 791 -5.62 1.29 -43.23
N LEU A 792 -5.39 2.33 -42.41
CA LEU A 792 -4.23 3.24 -42.48
C LEU A 792 -3.36 3.12 -41.22
N LYS A 793 -2.02 3.20 -41.35
CA LYS A 793 -1.09 3.12 -40.21
C LYS A 793 -1.35 4.22 -39.17
N ASP A 794 -1.58 5.44 -39.63
CA ASP A 794 -1.68 6.63 -38.76
C ASP A 794 -3.07 6.83 -38.13
N ASP A 795 -4.07 6.03 -38.54
CA ASP A 795 -5.44 6.12 -38.08
C ASP A 795 -5.99 4.74 -37.71
N TRP A 796 -5.39 4.10 -36.70
CA TRP A 796 -5.72 2.73 -36.32
C TRP A 796 -6.34 2.64 -34.92
N THR A 797 -7.40 1.85 -34.78
CA THR A 797 -7.94 1.37 -33.51
C THR A 797 -8.50 -0.05 -33.66
N VAL A 798 -8.85 -0.68 -32.56
CA VAL A 798 -9.57 -1.96 -32.55
C VAL A 798 -10.77 -1.86 -31.63
N CYS A 799 -11.83 -2.60 -31.96
CA CYS A 799 -12.95 -2.79 -31.05
C CYS A 799 -12.48 -3.52 -29.77
N PRO A 800 -12.74 -3.01 -28.56
CA PRO A 800 -12.27 -3.67 -27.34
C PRO A 800 -13.04 -4.97 -27.02
N HIS A 801 -14.19 -5.21 -27.66
CA HIS A 801 -14.95 -6.45 -27.48
C HIS A 801 -14.59 -7.56 -28.49
N CYS A 802 -14.28 -7.22 -29.74
CA CYS A 802 -14.02 -8.22 -30.79
C CYS A 802 -12.64 -8.14 -31.44
N ASP A 803 -11.81 -7.17 -31.06
CA ASP A 803 -10.45 -6.97 -31.56
C ASP A 803 -10.35 -6.88 -33.10
N PHE A 804 -11.43 -6.45 -33.76
CA PHE A 804 -11.42 -6.13 -35.20
C PHE A 804 -10.91 -4.71 -35.44
N PRO A 805 -10.14 -4.48 -36.52
CA PRO A 805 -9.56 -3.18 -36.82
C PRO A 805 -10.59 -2.19 -37.38
N ALA A 806 -10.46 -0.93 -36.95
CA ALA A 806 -11.24 0.19 -37.45
C ALA A 806 -10.37 1.46 -37.55
N LEU A 807 -10.73 2.37 -38.45
CA LEU A 807 -10.12 3.69 -38.50
C LEU A 807 -10.56 4.49 -37.26
N TYR A 808 -9.61 5.00 -36.47
CA TYR A 808 -9.92 5.61 -35.16
C TYR A 808 -10.82 6.84 -35.32
N SER A 809 -10.52 7.71 -36.28
CA SER A 809 -11.31 8.93 -36.55
C SER A 809 -12.76 8.60 -36.92
N GLU A 810 -12.96 7.67 -37.85
CA GLU A 810 -14.26 7.27 -38.37
C GLU A 810 -15.08 6.46 -37.37
N PHE A 811 -14.44 5.56 -36.61
CA PHE A 811 -15.16 4.76 -35.61
C PHE A 811 -15.66 5.63 -34.46
N LYS A 812 -14.89 6.66 -34.08
CA LYS A 812 -15.33 7.67 -33.11
C LYS A 812 -16.55 8.46 -33.60
N ILE A 813 -16.58 8.85 -34.87
CA ILE A 813 -17.73 9.55 -35.47
C ILE A 813 -18.96 8.64 -35.48
N MET A 814 -18.80 7.38 -35.86
CA MET A 814 -19.89 6.40 -35.86
C MET A 814 -20.46 6.16 -34.46
N LEU A 815 -19.63 6.07 -33.42
CA LEU A 815 -20.11 5.84 -32.06
C LEU A 815 -20.90 7.01 -31.45
N ASN A 816 -20.81 8.21 -32.04
CA ASN A 816 -21.66 9.34 -31.64
C ASN A 816 -23.11 9.16 -32.10
N THR A 817 -23.36 8.41 -33.18
CA THR A 817 -24.70 8.17 -33.72
C THR A 817 -25.24 6.78 -33.38
N GLU A 818 -24.39 5.76 -33.31
CA GLU A 818 -24.75 4.40 -32.94
C GLU A 818 -23.91 3.89 -31.76
N SER A 819 -24.54 3.52 -30.65
CA SER A 819 -23.84 3.09 -29.43
C SER A 819 -23.38 1.62 -29.47
N THR A 820 -23.21 1.03 -30.65
CA THR A 820 -22.92 -0.41 -30.83
C THR A 820 -21.88 -0.64 -31.92
N CYS A 821 -21.02 -1.63 -31.72
CA CYS A 821 -20.07 -2.08 -32.74
C CYS A 821 -20.82 -2.68 -33.96
N PRO A 822 -20.52 -2.29 -35.21
CA PRO A 822 -21.19 -2.87 -36.38
C PRO A 822 -20.82 -4.34 -36.61
N MET A 823 -19.65 -4.78 -36.11
CA MET A 823 -19.14 -6.14 -36.25
C MET A 823 -19.75 -7.11 -35.21
N CYS A 824 -19.58 -6.83 -33.91
CA CYS A 824 -20.04 -7.73 -32.85
C CYS A 824 -21.37 -7.33 -32.20
N SER A 825 -21.92 -6.16 -32.55
CA SER A 825 -23.15 -5.61 -31.96
C SER A 825 -23.14 -5.33 -30.45
N GLU A 826 -21.98 -5.49 -29.80
CA GLU A 826 -21.78 -5.08 -28.41
C GLU A 826 -21.85 -3.56 -28.24
N ARG A 827 -22.36 -3.12 -27.09
CA ARG A 827 -22.50 -1.69 -26.78
C ARG A 827 -21.14 -1.08 -26.45
N LEU A 828 -20.81 0.02 -27.12
CA LEU A 828 -19.53 0.70 -26.99
C LEU A 828 -19.72 2.20 -26.83
N ASN A 829 -18.86 2.79 -26.01
CA ASN A 829 -18.74 4.24 -25.88
C ASN A 829 -17.42 4.71 -26.49
N PHE A 830 -17.41 5.88 -27.15
CA PHE A 830 -16.21 6.47 -27.75
C PHE A 830 -15.05 6.61 -26.76
N ALA A 831 -15.33 6.78 -25.46
CA ALA A 831 -14.31 6.88 -24.41
C ALA A 831 -13.49 5.59 -24.22
N GLN A 832 -14.00 4.45 -24.67
CA GLN A 832 -13.32 3.15 -24.57
C GLN A 832 -12.36 2.90 -25.74
N LEU A 833 -12.42 3.70 -26.82
CA LEU A 833 -11.54 3.55 -27.97
C LEU A 833 -10.16 4.14 -27.71
N LYS A 834 -9.11 3.35 -27.97
CA LYS A 834 -7.71 3.77 -27.90
C LYS A 834 -7.09 3.81 -29.28
N LYS A 835 -6.44 4.92 -29.63
CA LYS A 835 -5.65 5.02 -30.86
C LYS A 835 -4.38 4.18 -30.70
N ILE A 836 -4.12 3.28 -31.65
CA ILE A 836 -2.96 2.39 -31.66
C ILE A 836 -1.88 3.03 -32.54
N SER A 837 -0.68 3.22 -31.99
CA SER A 837 0.47 3.78 -32.71
C SER A 837 1.29 2.73 -33.44
N ASP A 838 1.33 1.49 -32.94
CA ASP A 838 2.01 0.36 -33.57
C ASP A 838 1.00 -0.71 -34.00
N CYS A 839 0.70 -0.75 -35.29
CA CYS A 839 -0.23 -1.70 -35.89
C CYS A 839 0.45 -2.95 -36.47
N THR A 840 1.77 -3.12 -36.29
CA THR A 840 2.53 -4.22 -36.90
C THR A 840 1.99 -5.60 -36.56
N GLN A 841 1.49 -5.80 -35.33
CA GLN A 841 0.87 -7.07 -34.89
C GLN A 841 -0.38 -7.46 -35.70
N TYR A 842 -1.10 -6.49 -36.26
CA TYR A 842 -2.30 -6.71 -37.06
C TYR A 842 -2.02 -6.82 -38.57
N LEU A 843 -0.79 -6.48 -38.98
CA LEU A 843 -0.32 -6.55 -40.35
C LEU A 843 0.59 -7.77 -40.59
N ARG A 844 0.93 -8.54 -39.57
CA ARG A 844 1.59 -9.84 -39.77
C ARG A 844 0.60 -10.79 -40.42
N THR A 845 0.74 -11.00 -41.72
CA THR A 845 0.26 -12.24 -42.34
C THR A 845 0.96 -13.38 -41.60
N GLU A 846 0.21 -14.30 -41.02
CA GLU A 846 0.74 -15.54 -40.44
C GLU A 846 1.38 -16.35 -41.58
N VAL A 847 2.62 -16.01 -41.90
CA VAL A 847 3.54 -16.79 -42.71
C VAL A 847 4.00 -17.93 -41.81
N GLU A 848 3.44 -19.11 -42.10
CA GLU A 848 3.96 -20.45 -41.82
C GLU A 848 4.83 -20.61 -40.56
N GLN A 849 4.20 -21.13 -39.50
CA GLN A 849 4.82 -22.20 -38.69
C GLN A 849 4.17 -23.53 -39.05
#